data_AF-A0A6A8QDC0-F1
#
_entry.id   AF-A0A6A8QDC0-F1
#
_cell.length_a   1.000
_cell.length_b   1.000
_cell.length_c   1.000
_cell.angle_alpha   90.00
_cell.angle_beta   90.00
_cell.angle_gamma   90.00
#
_symmetry.space_group_name_H-M   'P 1'
#
loop_
_entity.id
_entity.type
_entity.pdbx_description
1 polymer ?
#
loop_
_entity_poly.entity_id
_entity_poly.type
_entity_poly.pdbx_seq_one_letter_code
_entity_poly.pdbx_strand_id
1 'polypeptide(L)'
;MVSSLAWLGALLLLAGEIAALVLMRNVLRALVVSSIAEMGYVLLGLGLGSAASETGAILHLGYQLVMRGLLFLALLPLMRAAGSSRLDRMAGIGHSNPMASLLFGFAMFSVMGLSPFKGSFSKFLVLYGAVEQGAWGLAAFGTVASVVSLYVYVTLIGRICFERRPAPGASSPVGPLAGTGLALLTGATVLLSLDPQPALRFALSRAGSPGGAGLPDYESPWSTLVLVPYLGGFVLYGLGRISGRLRDGAALVLAAVTLALSIRAPGLDPLSWLFATLFALIAFAVTLYSLAYVRAHETANRYYFFLFLAVGSLLGLATERQFGNFYVFWELMTWTTYLLVIHEQTDEALRAGRKYFLMCAAGAYVMHFGILLLHAEIGSFDMAVVADHVAGLSPGVATAIVALFMVGFGVKAALVPLHSWLPDAHPVAPSSISAPMSGIVTKAGIFGLIKVLFVLFGGALLTRVSPLGGLSSFGWVLSVLGALTLLTGEIQALRERTLKRMLAWSTLAQVGEIATVLGVSSYLAIAGAGFHVLNHAVMKSLLFLAAGSFIFRLGRKTIDDLKGAGRAMPVTGLFFAVGALGVMGLPPFSGFFSKFLMIYACVEAGQWPLAAVILGGSVIGAAYYGRVLRTLFFEPWQGPAVAEAPVSMLLATGLLAALVMAAGLAPSLGIDLVRPMADLAASRGGPVAVAIPSLAMVWPVPALVAALGAGAVFLLGRDRPVPAGLMAVLVAVLALMAAAISGGDGLSYWFPVLIAGMGAVNLLHSIGYLSRGHAHRRYYTLFLLMIAGLMGMAGSSNLFSLFAFWEIMSSWTLFFLIIHEETPEALREGFKYFLFNIVGGSVLFLGVVLLGVRAGGFDLALLRETMPALPPALLAAPVALMLTGFVLKSAQLPVRIDYQMHPAAAPTPVSGYISSVLLKSGPFGVLTLLSLLGGGAVMARLAAGGPGGLPFGILTGVAAVTILYAGAQAMIQRGIKLVLIYATVCQLGYILLGLSLGSAIGVAGGMMHLVNHMLLKDGLFLAAGCILAQVHVVDLDDLGGLGRRMPWTMGMFLFSGLAIAGLPPLNGFASKWLIFVGCLEAGHLLPALAALFGSLFTLAAILRFAHVAFMGPDGPRAADVREAPLCMLGAMGILVGASILIGLMPGILLVPIAHVEASLGLEAVAATWTGPLPGPGGWSNGLITVLLALPVLGAWGYARAGRRPVRISRLHVCGNTADAGEGRIGTDGLYDAPAGLLRRLLGNPAAKGRPDHA
;
A
#
# COMPACT_ATOMS: atom_id res chain seq x y z
N MET A 1 -1.85 -33.99 -46.69
CA MET A 1 -2.36 -32.76 -47.35
C MET A 1 -3.76 -32.52 -46.82
N VAL A 2 -4.04 -31.32 -46.30
CA VAL A 2 -5.36 -30.95 -45.79
C VAL A 2 -6.36 -30.90 -46.95
N SER A 3 -7.52 -31.56 -46.83
CA SER A 3 -8.51 -31.57 -47.92
C SER A 3 -9.17 -30.19 -48.14
N SER A 4 -9.65 -29.94 -49.35
CA SER A 4 -10.48 -28.76 -49.66
C SER A 4 -11.75 -28.70 -48.81
N LEU A 5 -12.26 -29.86 -48.38
CA LEU A 5 -13.42 -29.99 -47.50
C LEU A 5 -13.17 -29.35 -46.13
N ALA A 6 -11.95 -29.48 -45.58
CA ALA A 6 -11.62 -28.91 -44.27
C ALA A 6 -11.55 -27.37 -44.32
N TRP A 7 -10.97 -26.80 -45.39
CA TRP A 7 -10.96 -25.36 -45.62
C TRP A 7 -12.36 -24.80 -45.89
N LEU A 8 -13.18 -25.52 -46.66
CA LEU A 8 -14.59 -25.16 -46.85
C LEU A 8 -15.33 -25.14 -45.51
N GLY A 9 -15.10 -26.13 -44.64
CA GLY A 9 -15.64 -26.18 -43.29
C GLY A 9 -15.23 -25.00 -42.43
N ALA A 10 -13.93 -24.65 -42.40
CA ALA A 10 -13.43 -23.50 -41.65
C ALA A 10 -14.00 -22.16 -42.15
N LEU A 11 -14.10 -21.98 -43.47
CA LEU A 11 -14.69 -20.78 -44.07
C LEU A 11 -16.19 -20.68 -43.79
N LEU A 12 -16.93 -21.79 -43.92
CA LEU A 12 -18.36 -21.86 -43.57
C LEU A 12 -18.59 -21.49 -42.10
N LEU A 13 -17.75 -22.02 -41.21
CA LEU A 13 -17.82 -21.76 -39.77
C LEU A 13 -17.60 -20.27 -39.47
N LEU A 14 -16.49 -19.68 -39.95
CA LEU A 14 -16.19 -18.28 -39.66
C LEU A 14 -17.17 -17.31 -40.35
N ALA A 15 -17.44 -17.49 -41.64
CA ALA A 15 -18.36 -16.63 -42.37
C ALA A 15 -19.80 -16.76 -41.85
N GLY A 16 -20.21 -17.98 -41.47
CA GLY A 16 -21.51 -18.26 -40.88
C GLY A 16 -21.69 -17.58 -39.52
N GLU A 17 -20.70 -17.65 -38.62
CA GLU A 17 -20.78 -16.98 -37.32
C GLU A 17 -20.73 -15.45 -37.44
N ILE A 18 -19.96 -14.91 -38.41
CA ILE A 18 -19.99 -13.47 -38.73
C ILE A 18 -21.36 -13.07 -39.29
N ALA A 19 -21.97 -13.89 -40.16
CA ALA A 19 -23.30 -13.63 -40.68
C ALA A 19 -24.37 -13.70 -39.57
N ALA A 20 -24.26 -14.64 -38.63
CA ALA A 20 -25.12 -14.72 -37.46
C ALA A 20 -25.02 -13.47 -36.57
N LEU A 21 -23.80 -12.94 -36.38
CA LEU A 21 -23.53 -11.68 -35.69
C LEU A 21 -24.23 -10.49 -36.37
N VAL A 22 -24.12 -10.36 -37.69
CA VAL A 22 -24.77 -9.28 -38.47
C VAL A 22 -26.29 -9.40 -38.42
N LEU A 23 -26.82 -10.64 -38.46
CA LEU A 23 -28.25 -10.92 -38.47
C LEU A 23 -28.90 -10.96 -37.08
N MET A 24 -28.15 -10.72 -35.99
CA MET A 24 -28.61 -10.84 -34.59
C MET A 24 -29.85 -10.01 -34.26
N ARG A 25 -30.18 -8.98 -35.06
CA ARG A 25 -31.46 -8.25 -34.93
C ARG A 25 -32.68 -9.16 -35.04
N ASN A 26 -32.59 -10.27 -35.76
CA ASN A 26 -33.62 -11.31 -35.84
C ASN A 26 -33.07 -12.61 -35.23
N VAL A 27 -33.56 -12.96 -34.04
CA VAL A 27 -33.04 -14.06 -33.21
C VAL A 27 -33.14 -15.39 -33.95
N LEU A 28 -34.27 -15.67 -34.58
CA LEU A 28 -34.47 -16.92 -35.32
C LEU A 28 -33.47 -17.05 -36.48
N ARG A 29 -33.31 -15.99 -37.29
CA ARG A 29 -32.36 -16.02 -38.41
C ARG A 29 -30.92 -16.19 -37.94
N ALA A 30 -30.53 -15.47 -36.89
CA ALA A 30 -29.18 -15.58 -36.34
C ALA A 30 -28.87 -16.99 -35.83
N LEU A 31 -29.81 -17.62 -35.11
CA LEU A 31 -29.61 -18.97 -34.60
C LEU A 31 -29.64 -20.04 -35.71
N VAL A 32 -30.48 -19.88 -36.74
CA VAL A 32 -30.47 -20.78 -37.92
C VAL A 32 -29.14 -20.68 -38.65
N VAL A 33 -28.66 -19.47 -38.93
CA VAL A 33 -27.37 -19.25 -39.61
C VAL A 33 -26.21 -19.78 -38.77
N SER A 34 -26.21 -19.57 -37.44
CA SER A 34 -25.22 -20.18 -36.56
C SER A 34 -25.32 -21.71 -36.52
N SER A 35 -26.52 -22.28 -36.68
CA SER A 35 -26.68 -23.74 -36.75
C SER A 35 -26.03 -24.31 -38.02
N ILE A 36 -26.15 -23.60 -39.14
CA ILE A 36 -25.47 -23.93 -40.39
C ILE A 36 -23.95 -23.74 -40.23
N ALA A 37 -23.52 -22.69 -39.54
CA ALA A 37 -22.10 -22.42 -39.29
C ALA A 37 -21.43 -23.55 -38.48
N GLU A 38 -22.10 -24.11 -37.47
CA GLU A 38 -21.58 -25.25 -36.69
C GLU A 38 -21.43 -26.53 -37.53
N MET A 39 -22.12 -26.67 -38.68
CA MET A 39 -21.80 -27.75 -39.64
C MET A 39 -20.40 -27.60 -40.22
N GLY A 40 -19.83 -26.39 -40.18
CA GLY A 40 -18.43 -26.16 -40.48
C GLY A 40 -17.48 -26.96 -39.59
N TYR A 41 -17.78 -27.15 -38.29
CA TYR A 41 -16.98 -28.05 -37.44
C TYR A 41 -17.08 -29.53 -37.85
N VAL A 42 -18.25 -29.96 -38.31
CA VAL A 42 -18.45 -31.34 -38.81
C VAL A 42 -17.65 -31.54 -40.11
N LEU A 43 -17.77 -30.61 -41.07
CA LEU A 43 -17.03 -30.65 -42.33
C LEU A 43 -15.52 -30.54 -42.12
N LEU A 44 -15.08 -29.70 -41.17
CA LEU A 44 -13.69 -29.54 -40.80
C LEU A 44 -13.14 -30.85 -40.22
N GLY A 45 -13.86 -31.49 -39.30
CA GLY A 45 -13.44 -32.75 -38.69
C GLY A 45 -13.39 -33.93 -39.67
N LEU A 46 -14.39 -34.06 -40.56
CA LEU A 46 -14.41 -35.07 -41.63
C LEU A 46 -13.34 -34.80 -42.69
N GLY A 47 -13.11 -33.54 -43.04
CA GLY A 47 -12.12 -33.14 -44.04
C GLY A 47 -10.66 -33.34 -43.59
N LEU A 48 -10.42 -33.45 -42.29
CA LEU A 48 -9.09 -33.75 -41.73
C LEU A 48 -8.76 -35.25 -41.79
N GLY A 49 -9.76 -36.14 -41.76
CA GLY A 49 -9.54 -37.57 -41.96
C GLY A 49 -8.70 -38.29 -40.89
N SER A 50 -8.63 -37.75 -39.66
CA SER A 50 -8.06 -38.47 -38.50
C SER A 50 -9.15 -39.07 -37.64
N ALA A 51 -8.85 -40.18 -36.95
CA ALA A 51 -9.80 -40.81 -36.03
C ALA A 51 -10.32 -39.83 -34.97
N ALA A 52 -9.47 -38.94 -34.45
CA ALA A 52 -9.87 -37.91 -33.47
C ALA A 52 -10.80 -36.86 -34.09
N SER A 53 -10.48 -36.35 -35.28
CA SER A 53 -11.27 -35.31 -35.96
C SER A 53 -12.61 -35.84 -36.47
N GLU A 54 -12.66 -37.07 -36.99
CA GLU A 54 -13.89 -37.73 -37.43
C GLU A 54 -14.81 -38.07 -36.25
N THR A 55 -14.25 -38.61 -35.17
CA THR A 55 -14.98 -38.85 -33.92
C THR A 55 -15.55 -37.54 -33.39
N GLY A 56 -14.73 -36.48 -33.36
CA GLY A 56 -15.15 -35.14 -32.98
C GLY A 56 -16.30 -34.61 -33.84
N ALA A 57 -16.25 -34.80 -35.17
CA ALA A 57 -17.29 -34.38 -36.09
C ALA A 57 -18.63 -35.10 -35.85
N ILE A 58 -18.60 -36.42 -35.67
CA ILE A 58 -19.81 -37.24 -35.40
C ILE A 58 -20.40 -36.87 -34.04
N LEU A 59 -19.55 -36.75 -33.01
CA LEU A 59 -19.97 -36.34 -31.68
C LEU A 59 -20.56 -34.93 -31.69
N HIS A 60 -19.94 -34.00 -32.43
CA HIS A 60 -20.41 -32.64 -32.56
C HIS A 60 -21.76 -32.56 -33.26
N LEU A 61 -21.97 -33.33 -34.33
CA LEU A 61 -23.28 -33.44 -34.98
C LEU A 61 -24.36 -33.92 -34.00
N GLY A 62 -24.07 -34.96 -33.21
CA GLY A 62 -24.98 -35.47 -32.18
C GLY A 62 -25.31 -34.43 -31.11
N TYR A 63 -24.30 -33.74 -30.58
CA TYR A 63 -24.48 -32.65 -29.61
C TYR A 63 -25.31 -31.51 -30.19
N GLN A 64 -25.03 -31.07 -31.41
CA GLN A 64 -25.77 -29.98 -32.04
C GLN A 64 -27.23 -30.36 -32.31
N LEU A 65 -27.53 -31.61 -32.72
CA LEU A 65 -28.91 -32.07 -32.90
C LEU A 65 -29.71 -32.01 -31.60
N VAL A 66 -29.15 -32.49 -30.48
CA VAL A 66 -29.83 -32.49 -29.19
C VAL A 66 -29.93 -31.09 -28.59
N MET A 67 -28.80 -30.38 -28.49
CA MET A 67 -28.71 -29.09 -27.81
C MET A 67 -29.38 -27.96 -28.60
N ARG A 68 -29.25 -27.92 -29.94
CA ARG A 68 -30.00 -26.95 -30.75
C ARG A 68 -31.46 -27.33 -30.91
N GLY A 69 -31.81 -28.62 -30.87
CA GLY A 69 -33.19 -29.07 -30.75
C GLY A 69 -33.85 -28.48 -29.50
N LEU A 70 -33.19 -28.59 -28.34
CA LEU A 70 -33.64 -27.98 -27.08
C LEU A 70 -33.75 -26.45 -27.21
N LEU A 71 -32.74 -25.83 -27.82
CA LEU A 71 -32.69 -24.39 -28.05
C LEU A 71 -33.90 -23.87 -28.84
N PHE A 72 -34.20 -24.47 -30.00
CA PHE A 72 -35.30 -24.04 -30.84
C PHE A 72 -36.66 -24.33 -30.20
N LEU A 73 -36.84 -25.49 -29.54
CA LEU A 73 -38.07 -25.79 -28.81
C LEU A 73 -38.30 -24.81 -27.65
N ALA A 74 -37.25 -24.39 -26.94
CA ALA A 74 -37.34 -23.41 -25.86
C ALA A 74 -37.58 -21.97 -26.38
N LEU A 75 -37.09 -21.66 -27.59
CA LEU A 75 -37.29 -20.35 -28.22
C LEU A 75 -38.73 -20.12 -28.69
N LEU A 76 -39.43 -21.15 -29.17
CA LEU A 76 -40.81 -21.06 -29.69
C LEU A 76 -41.80 -20.38 -28.71
N PRO A 77 -41.95 -20.81 -27.44
CA PRO A 77 -42.84 -20.14 -26.50
C PRO A 77 -42.41 -18.70 -26.20
N LEU A 78 -41.11 -18.40 -26.18
CA LEU A 78 -40.60 -17.03 -25.99
C LEU A 78 -40.95 -16.12 -27.19
N MET A 79 -40.83 -16.63 -28.42
CA MET A 79 -41.21 -15.91 -29.63
C MET A 79 -42.72 -15.68 -29.73
N ARG A 80 -43.53 -16.69 -29.37
CA ARG A 80 -45.00 -16.57 -29.34
C ARG A 80 -45.43 -15.53 -28.32
N ALA A 81 -44.86 -15.55 -27.12
CA ALA A 81 -45.13 -14.55 -26.10
C ALA A 81 -44.74 -13.14 -26.55
N ALA A 82 -43.61 -12.98 -27.24
CA ALA A 82 -43.17 -11.69 -27.77
C ALA A 82 -43.92 -11.22 -29.05
N GLY A 83 -44.66 -12.11 -29.72
CA GLY A 83 -45.28 -11.85 -31.03
C GLY A 83 -44.28 -11.49 -32.15
N SER A 84 -42.99 -11.76 -31.96
CA SER A 84 -41.93 -11.34 -32.87
C SER A 84 -40.67 -12.17 -32.69
N SER A 85 -39.85 -12.27 -33.75
CA SER A 85 -38.50 -12.83 -33.68
C SER A 85 -37.41 -11.74 -33.60
N ARG A 86 -37.79 -10.46 -33.52
CA ARG A 86 -36.82 -9.35 -33.42
C ARG A 86 -36.32 -9.19 -31.98
N LEU A 87 -35.01 -9.08 -31.82
CA LEU A 87 -34.35 -9.07 -30.50
C LEU A 87 -34.82 -7.92 -29.59
N ASP A 88 -35.11 -6.75 -30.15
CA ASP A 88 -35.63 -5.58 -29.43
C ASP A 88 -37.01 -5.80 -28.82
N ARG A 89 -37.86 -6.61 -29.47
CA ARG A 89 -39.19 -7.00 -28.98
C ARG A 89 -39.16 -8.21 -28.05
N MET A 90 -38.17 -9.07 -28.19
CA MET A 90 -37.97 -10.23 -27.32
C MET A 90 -37.19 -9.91 -26.03
N ALA A 91 -36.59 -8.72 -25.93
CA ALA A 91 -35.81 -8.34 -24.76
C ALA A 91 -36.66 -8.34 -23.48
N GLY A 92 -36.21 -9.10 -22.48
CA GLY A 92 -36.88 -9.28 -21.19
C GLY A 92 -38.11 -10.20 -21.16
N ILE A 93 -38.46 -10.82 -22.29
CA ILE A 93 -39.58 -11.78 -22.36
C ILE A 93 -39.36 -13.00 -21.45
N GLY A 94 -38.12 -13.29 -21.06
CA GLY A 94 -37.81 -14.40 -20.17
C GLY A 94 -38.46 -14.28 -18.79
N HIS A 95 -38.78 -13.06 -18.34
CA HIS A 95 -39.49 -12.84 -17.09
C HIS A 95 -40.97 -13.28 -17.13
N SER A 96 -41.63 -13.24 -18.29
CA SER A 96 -43.01 -13.72 -18.43
C SER A 96 -43.10 -15.23 -18.63
N ASN A 97 -42.02 -15.88 -19.07
CA ASN A 97 -41.93 -17.34 -19.27
C ASN A 97 -40.63 -17.90 -18.66
N PRO A 98 -40.50 -17.97 -17.31
CA PRO A 98 -39.24 -18.28 -16.64
C PRO A 98 -38.65 -19.64 -17.00
N MET A 99 -39.49 -20.67 -17.16
CA MET A 99 -39.03 -22.03 -17.49
C MET A 99 -38.46 -22.09 -18.91
N ALA A 100 -39.18 -21.55 -19.90
CA ALA A 100 -38.70 -21.49 -21.27
C ALA A 100 -37.41 -20.66 -21.37
N SER A 101 -37.32 -19.55 -20.62
CA SER A 101 -36.11 -18.73 -20.53
C SER A 101 -34.93 -19.49 -19.92
N LEU A 102 -35.16 -20.26 -18.85
CA LEU A 102 -34.12 -21.07 -18.22
C LEU A 102 -33.60 -22.14 -19.18
N LEU A 103 -34.50 -22.87 -19.84
CA LEU A 103 -34.15 -23.91 -20.80
C LEU A 103 -33.47 -23.32 -22.05
N PHE A 104 -33.92 -22.16 -22.54
CA PHE A 104 -33.26 -21.45 -23.63
C PHE A 104 -31.84 -21.04 -23.25
N GLY A 105 -31.66 -20.43 -22.07
CA GLY A 105 -30.34 -20.06 -21.56
C GLY A 105 -29.44 -21.28 -21.38
N PHE A 106 -29.94 -22.34 -20.75
CA PHE A 106 -29.21 -23.61 -20.56
C PHE A 106 -28.81 -24.25 -21.89
N ALA A 107 -29.71 -24.28 -22.87
CA ALA A 107 -29.41 -24.80 -24.21
C ALA A 107 -28.36 -23.95 -24.92
N MET A 108 -28.48 -22.62 -24.91
CA MET A 108 -27.49 -21.72 -25.51
C MET A 108 -26.09 -21.90 -24.89
N PHE A 109 -26.02 -21.97 -23.56
CA PHE A 109 -24.78 -22.24 -22.84
C PHE A 109 -24.23 -23.63 -23.23
N SER A 110 -25.08 -24.66 -23.29
CA SER A 110 -24.66 -26.02 -23.66
C SER A 110 -24.14 -26.11 -25.11
N VAL A 111 -24.80 -25.45 -26.08
CA VAL A 111 -24.36 -25.34 -27.48
C VAL A 111 -23.00 -24.66 -27.59
N MET A 112 -22.75 -23.67 -26.74
CA MET A 112 -21.45 -23.01 -26.65
C MET A 112 -20.36 -23.93 -26.09
N GLY A 113 -20.74 -25.03 -25.43
CA GLY A 113 -19.83 -25.94 -24.74
C GLY A 113 -19.67 -25.62 -23.24
N LEU A 114 -20.53 -24.79 -22.66
CA LEU A 114 -20.47 -24.40 -21.25
C LEU A 114 -21.76 -24.81 -20.54
N SER A 115 -21.73 -25.74 -19.59
CA SER A 115 -22.94 -26.12 -18.85
C SER A 115 -22.62 -26.38 -17.37
N PRO A 116 -23.59 -26.24 -16.46
CA PRO A 116 -23.43 -26.66 -15.06
C PRO A 116 -23.13 -28.16 -14.87
N PHE A 117 -23.22 -28.96 -15.92
CA PHE A 117 -23.09 -30.41 -15.89
C PHE A 117 -21.87 -30.91 -16.68
N LYS A 118 -20.85 -30.06 -16.86
CA LYS A 118 -19.73 -30.22 -17.81
C LYS A 118 -20.11 -29.88 -19.26
N GLY A 119 -19.13 -29.39 -20.00
CA GLY A 119 -19.30 -28.85 -21.35
C GLY A 119 -19.28 -29.90 -22.45
N SER A 120 -19.63 -29.50 -23.68
CA SER A 120 -19.44 -30.31 -24.88
C SER A 120 -17.97 -30.19 -25.35
N PHE A 121 -17.17 -31.26 -25.26
CA PHE A 121 -15.79 -31.27 -25.75
C PHE A 121 -15.64 -31.68 -27.22
N SER A 122 -16.74 -31.87 -27.96
CA SER A 122 -16.66 -32.33 -29.36
C SER A 122 -15.89 -31.34 -30.26
N LYS A 123 -16.04 -30.03 -30.00
CA LYS A 123 -15.26 -28.97 -30.68
C LYS A 123 -13.76 -29.16 -30.41
N PHE A 124 -13.40 -29.63 -29.22
CA PHE A 124 -12.01 -29.79 -28.81
C PHE A 124 -11.36 -30.93 -29.57
N LEU A 125 -12.05 -32.06 -29.77
CA LEU A 125 -11.57 -33.17 -30.60
C LEU A 125 -11.32 -32.76 -32.05
N VAL A 126 -12.22 -31.97 -32.63
CA VAL A 126 -12.07 -31.47 -34.00
C VAL A 126 -10.86 -30.53 -34.11
N LEU A 127 -10.72 -29.58 -33.17
CA LEU A 127 -9.58 -28.67 -33.13
C LEU A 127 -8.26 -29.40 -32.85
N TYR A 128 -8.29 -30.41 -31.98
CA TYR A 128 -7.14 -31.27 -31.68
C TYR A 128 -6.64 -31.99 -32.93
N GLY A 129 -7.53 -32.68 -33.66
CA GLY A 129 -7.14 -33.36 -34.90
C GLY A 129 -6.59 -32.40 -35.97
N ALA A 130 -7.02 -31.13 -35.96
CA ALA A 130 -6.42 -30.11 -36.82
C ALA A 130 -4.99 -29.75 -36.40
N VAL A 131 -4.75 -29.62 -35.09
CA VAL A 131 -3.42 -29.29 -34.54
C VAL A 131 -2.44 -30.45 -34.71
N GLU A 132 -2.88 -31.68 -34.41
CA GLU A 132 -2.10 -32.91 -34.54
C GLU A 132 -1.59 -33.15 -35.98
N GLN A 133 -2.39 -32.78 -36.98
CA GLN A 133 -1.99 -32.87 -38.40
C GLN A 133 -1.16 -31.68 -38.89
N GLY A 134 -0.76 -30.75 -38.02
CA GLY A 134 -0.03 -29.54 -38.38
C GLY A 134 -0.88 -28.47 -39.08
N ALA A 135 -2.21 -28.63 -39.14
CA ALA A 135 -3.13 -27.69 -39.78
C ALA A 135 -3.55 -26.55 -38.83
N TRP A 136 -2.57 -25.89 -38.20
CA TRP A 136 -2.79 -24.87 -37.15
C TRP A 136 -3.66 -23.71 -37.60
N GLY A 137 -3.61 -23.35 -38.89
CA GLY A 137 -4.48 -22.34 -39.48
C GLY A 137 -5.95 -22.69 -39.30
N LEU A 138 -6.37 -23.92 -39.62
CA LEU A 138 -7.77 -24.36 -39.48
C LEU A 138 -8.25 -24.31 -38.02
N ALA A 139 -7.40 -24.73 -37.09
CA ALA A 139 -7.69 -24.66 -35.66
C ALA A 139 -7.83 -23.20 -35.18
N ALA A 140 -6.99 -22.29 -35.68
CA ALA A 140 -7.11 -20.86 -35.39
C ALA A 140 -8.41 -20.27 -35.94
N PHE A 141 -8.81 -20.61 -37.18
CA PHE A 141 -10.11 -20.21 -37.75
C PHE A 141 -11.28 -20.68 -36.88
N GLY A 142 -11.27 -21.94 -36.43
CA GLY A 142 -12.30 -22.47 -35.53
C GLY A 142 -12.33 -21.76 -34.18
N THR A 143 -11.15 -21.46 -33.61
CA THR A 143 -11.03 -20.71 -32.35
C THR A 143 -11.61 -19.30 -32.48
N VAL A 144 -11.27 -18.57 -33.56
CA VAL A 144 -11.82 -17.23 -33.82
C VAL A 144 -13.32 -17.27 -34.04
N ALA A 145 -13.83 -18.25 -34.79
CA ALA A 145 -15.27 -18.41 -34.99
C ALA A 145 -16.01 -18.69 -33.67
N SER A 146 -15.43 -19.49 -32.78
CA SER A 146 -15.96 -19.70 -31.43
C SER A 146 -16.01 -18.39 -30.62
N VAL A 147 -14.99 -17.53 -30.72
CA VAL A 147 -15.00 -16.19 -30.09
C VAL A 147 -16.10 -15.29 -30.68
N VAL A 148 -16.36 -15.35 -31.99
CA VAL A 148 -17.44 -14.59 -32.64
C VAL A 148 -18.81 -15.08 -32.13
N SER A 149 -19.02 -16.40 -32.12
CA SER A 149 -20.28 -17.03 -31.66
C SER A 149 -20.60 -16.69 -30.20
N LEU A 150 -19.57 -16.64 -29.34
CA LEU A 150 -19.65 -16.28 -27.93
C LEU A 150 -20.31 -14.90 -27.71
N TYR A 151 -19.97 -13.91 -28.54
CA TYR A 151 -20.60 -12.59 -28.47
C TYR A 151 -22.10 -12.65 -28.80
N VAL A 152 -22.47 -13.40 -29.84
CA VAL A 152 -23.86 -13.61 -30.24
C VAL A 152 -24.63 -14.25 -29.08
N TYR A 153 -24.11 -15.35 -28.54
CA TYR A 153 -24.81 -16.16 -27.57
C TYR A 153 -25.06 -15.41 -26.26
N VAL A 154 -24.04 -14.77 -25.71
CA VAL A 154 -24.15 -14.04 -24.43
C VAL A 154 -25.01 -12.80 -24.58
N THR A 155 -25.00 -12.16 -25.76
CA THR A 155 -25.90 -11.04 -26.04
C THR A 155 -27.35 -11.50 -26.07
N LEU A 156 -27.67 -12.59 -26.77
CA LEU A 156 -29.02 -13.15 -26.82
C LEU A 156 -29.50 -13.60 -25.44
N ILE A 157 -28.66 -14.33 -24.68
CA ILE A 157 -28.97 -14.74 -23.30
C ILE A 157 -29.24 -13.51 -22.44
N GLY A 158 -28.35 -12.52 -22.43
CA GLY A 158 -28.49 -11.32 -21.61
C GLY A 158 -29.76 -10.53 -21.93
N ARG A 159 -30.05 -10.32 -23.21
CA ARG A 159 -31.22 -9.58 -23.69
C ARG A 159 -32.53 -10.31 -23.39
N ILE A 160 -32.61 -11.61 -23.69
CA ILE A 160 -33.87 -12.38 -23.62
C ILE A 160 -34.15 -12.83 -22.19
N CYS A 161 -33.13 -13.34 -21.48
CA CYS A 161 -33.30 -14.04 -20.20
C CYS A 161 -33.16 -13.13 -18.97
N PHE A 162 -32.42 -12.03 -19.07
CA PHE A 162 -32.02 -11.26 -17.89
C PHE A 162 -32.35 -9.76 -17.93
N GLU A 163 -32.60 -9.17 -19.10
CA GLU A 163 -32.99 -7.76 -19.22
C GLU A 163 -34.38 -7.54 -18.63
N ARG A 164 -34.58 -6.50 -17.82
CA ARG A 164 -35.88 -6.18 -17.21
C ARG A 164 -36.58 -5.10 -18.02
N ARG A 165 -37.51 -5.49 -18.90
CA ARG A 165 -38.40 -4.57 -19.63
C ARG A 165 -39.87 -4.95 -19.43
N PRO A 166 -40.81 -4.00 -19.51
CA PRO A 166 -42.23 -4.31 -19.55
C PRO A 166 -42.52 -5.13 -20.82
N ALA A 167 -42.73 -6.43 -20.67
CA ALA A 167 -42.99 -7.31 -21.80
C ALA A 167 -44.46 -7.16 -22.25
N PRO A 168 -44.73 -6.91 -23.53
CA PRO A 168 -46.09 -6.97 -24.05
C PRO A 168 -46.54 -8.43 -24.21
N GLY A 169 -47.75 -8.74 -23.73
CA GLY A 169 -48.49 -9.96 -24.12
C GLY A 169 -48.35 -11.18 -23.21
N ALA A 170 -49.46 -11.90 -23.06
CA ALA A 170 -49.73 -12.97 -22.09
C ALA A 170 -48.72 -14.14 -22.07
N SER A 171 -48.61 -14.80 -20.90
CA SER A 171 -47.93 -16.10 -20.76
C SER A 171 -48.52 -17.10 -21.76
N SER A 172 -47.69 -17.69 -22.62
CA SER A 172 -48.12 -18.72 -23.55
C SER A 172 -47.75 -20.08 -22.95
N PRO A 173 -48.71 -20.88 -22.46
CA PRO A 173 -48.39 -22.17 -21.88
C PRO A 173 -47.75 -23.09 -22.94
N VAL A 174 -46.72 -23.81 -22.53
CA VAL A 174 -46.08 -24.81 -23.38
C VAL A 174 -47.07 -25.98 -23.56
N GLY A 175 -47.42 -26.31 -24.80
CA GLY A 175 -48.32 -27.44 -25.08
C GLY A 175 -47.72 -28.80 -24.64
N PRO A 176 -48.52 -29.83 -24.36
CA PRO A 176 -48.07 -31.09 -23.75
C PRO A 176 -46.97 -31.81 -24.56
N LEU A 177 -47.12 -31.85 -25.88
CA LEU A 177 -46.13 -32.42 -26.81
C LEU A 177 -44.80 -31.67 -26.78
N ALA A 178 -44.84 -30.33 -26.80
CA ALA A 178 -43.65 -29.49 -26.71
C ALA A 178 -42.98 -29.60 -25.32
N GLY A 179 -43.77 -29.73 -24.26
CA GLY A 179 -43.26 -29.95 -22.89
C GLY A 179 -42.53 -31.28 -22.73
N THR A 180 -43.08 -32.35 -23.31
CA THR A 180 -42.43 -33.68 -23.32
C THR A 180 -41.13 -33.65 -24.11
N GLY A 181 -41.13 -33.00 -25.29
CA GLY A 181 -39.92 -32.81 -26.09
C GLY A 181 -38.84 -32.00 -25.37
N LEU A 182 -39.22 -30.91 -24.69
CA LEU A 182 -38.30 -30.12 -23.86
C LEU A 182 -37.71 -30.97 -22.72
N ALA A 183 -38.51 -31.76 -22.02
CA ALA A 183 -38.03 -32.61 -20.93
C ALA A 183 -37.03 -33.69 -21.43
N LEU A 184 -37.36 -34.37 -22.53
CA LEU A 184 -36.50 -35.38 -23.14
C LEU A 184 -35.17 -34.79 -23.61
N LEU A 185 -35.20 -33.68 -24.35
CA LEU A 185 -33.97 -33.04 -24.83
C LEU A 185 -33.15 -32.40 -23.71
N THR A 186 -33.80 -31.90 -22.64
CA THR A 186 -33.09 -31.44 -21.44
C THR A 186 -32.39 -32.60 -20.76
N GLY A 187 -33.10 -33.72 -20.52
CA GLY A 187 -32.52 -34.93 -19.95
C GLY A 187 -31.37 -35.47 -20.78
N ALA A 188 -31.53 -35.53 -22.11
CA ALA A 188 -30.47 -35.93 -23.03
C ALA A 188 -29.27 -34.97 -22.97
N THR A 189 -29.50 -33.65 -22.95
CA THR A 189 -28.41 -32.67 -22.80
C THR A 189 -27.65 -32.87 -21.49
N VAL A 190 -28.35 -33.06 -20.36
CA VAL A 190 -27.74 -33.30 -19.04
C VAL A 190 -26.95 -34.61 -19.04
N LEU A 191 -27.50 -35.70 -19.58
CA LEU A 191 -26.82 -36.99 -19.66
C LEU A 191 -25.55 -36.92 -20.52
N LEU A 192 -25.64 -36.31 -21.70
CA LEU A 192 -24.49 -36.11 -22.60
C LEU A 192 -23.40 -35.23 -21.99
N SER A 193 -23.78 -34.29 -21.12
CA SER A 193 -22.83 -33.47 -20.37
C SER A 193 -22.20 -34.22 -19.19
N LEU A 194 -22.99 -34.93 -18.37
CA LEU A 194 -22.49 -35.61 -17.16
C LEU A 194 -21.63 -36.83 -17.47
N ASP A 195 -22.07 -37.67 -18.41
CA ASP A 195 -21.38 -38.87 -18.85
C ASP A 195 -21.34 -38.91 -20.39
N PRO A 196 -20.31 -38.32 -21.00
CA PRO A 196 -20.17 -38.29 -22.45
C PRO A 196 -19.64 -39.61 -23.03
N GLN A 197 -19.19 -40.56 -22.20
CA GLN A 197 -18.54 -41.80 -22.65
C GLN A 197 -19.40 -42.65 -23.59
N PRO A 198 -20.72 -42.84 -23.38
CA PRO A 198 -21.56 -43.58 -24.30
C PRO A 198 -21.62 -42.95 -25.69
N ALA A 199 -21.73 -41.62 -25.77
CA ALA A 199 -21.77 -40.89 -27.03
C ALA A 199 -20.40 -40.92 -27.73
N LEU A 200 -19.31 -40.82 -26.97
CA LEU A 200 -17.95 -40.95 -27.48
C LEU A 200 -17.69 -42.34 -28.07
N ARG A 201 -18.07 -43.41 -27.38
CA ARG A 201 -17.95 -44.80 -27.88
C ARG A 201 -18.76 -45.03 -29.14
N PHE A 202 -19.96 -44.46 -29.22
CA PHE A 202 -20.77 -44.50 -30.43
C PHE A 202 -20.05 -43.79 -31.59
N ALA A 203 -19.57 -42.56 -31.38
CA ALA A 203 -18.83 -41.82 -32.39
C ALA A 203 -17.56 -42.56 -32.86
N LEU A 204 -16.81 -43.15 -31.92
CA LEU A 204 -15.63 -43.98 -32.18
C LEU A 204 -15.92 -45.19 -33.07
N SER A 205 -17.01 -45.91 -32.78
CA SER A 205 -17.42 -47.06 -33.59
C SER A 205 -17.75 -46.68 -35.03
N ARG A 206 -18.26 -45.45 -35.25
CA ARG A 206 -18.62 -44.94 -36.57
C ARG A 206 -17.45 -44.32 -37.32
N ALA A 207 -16.47 -43.77 -36.61
CA ALA A 207 -15.20 -43.28 -37.16
C ALA A 207 -14.19 -44.42 -37.44
N GLY A 208 -14.61 -45.69 -37.34
CA GLY A 208 -13.73 -46.84 -37.66
C GLY A 208 -12.62 -47.12 -36.63
N SER A 209 -12.67 -46.53 -35.44
CA SER A 209 -11.69 -46.76 -34.35
C SER A 209 -12.36 -47.24 -33.06
N PRO A 210 -12.97 -48.45 -33.04
CA PRO A 210 -13.78 -48.93 -31.91
C PRO A 210 -12.99 -49.10 -30.60
N GLY A 211 -11.65 -49.18 -30.67
CA GLY A 211 -10.77 -49.30 -29.49
C GLY A 211 -10.32 -47.97 -28.88
N GLY A 212 -10.63 -46.83 -29.49
CA GLY A 212 -10.21 -45.51 -28.98
C GLY A 212 -8.70 -45.24 -29.04
N ALA A 213 -7.92 -46.07 -29.73
CA ALA A 213 -6.48 -45.90 -29.87
C ALA A 213 -6.17 -44.55 -30.55
N GLY A 214 -5.39 -43.70 -29.88
CA GLY A 214 -5.00 -42.37 -30.36
C GLY A 214 -5.91 -41.22 -29.96
N LEU A 215 -7.02 -41.47 -29.24
CA LEU A 215 -7.78 -40.38 -28.63
C LEU A 215 -7.16 -39.95 -27.30
N PRO A 216 -6.99 -38.64 -27.05
CA PRO A 216 -6.58 -38.17 -25.74
C PRO A 216 -7.63 -38.44 -24.67
N ASP A 217 -7.19 -38.79 -23.46
CA ASP A 217 -8.07 -38.82 -22.29
C ASP A 217 -8.20 -37.40 -21.73
N TYR A 218 -9.35 -36.77 -21.96
CA TYR A 218 -9.59 -35.35 -21.66
C TYR A 218 -10.13 -35.11 -20.24
N GLU A 219 -10.72 -36.11 -19.61
CA GLU A 219 -11.41 -35.97 -18.32
C GLU A 219 -10.88 -36.96 -17.28
N SER A 220 -10.52 -36.44 -16.12
CA SER A 220 -10.29 -37.23 -14.91
C SER A 220 -11.51 -37.16 -13.96
N PRO A 221 -11.71 -38.15 -13.08
CA PRO A 221 -12.73 -38.06 -12.03
C PRO A 221 -12.50 -36.85 -11.12
N TRP A 222 -13.57 -36.09 -10.85
CA TRP A 222 -13.49 -34.93 -9.97
C TRP A 222 -13.23 -35.35 -8.52
N SER A 223 -12.28 -34.68 -7.86
CA SER A 223 -11.94 -35.00 -6.47
C SER A 223 -13.06 -34.63 -5.50
N THR A 224 -13.09 -35.28 -4.34
CA THR A 224 -14.06 -34.97 -3.27
C THR A 224 -14.01 -33.49 -2.85
N LEU A 225 -12.83 -32.87 -2.89
CA LEU A 225 -12.65 -31.45 -2.57
C LEU A 225 -13.41 -30.52 -3.53
N VAL A 226 -13.60 -30.95 -4.78
CA VAL A 226 -14.40 -30.24 -5.80
C VAL A 226 -15.88 -30.57 -5.65
N LEU A 227 -16.19 -31.86 -5.55
CA LEU A 227 -17.57 -32.36 -5.54
C LEU A 227 -18.39 -31.83 -4.35
N VAL A 228 -17.78 -31.74 -3.17
CA VAL A 228 -18.46 -31.27 -1.94
C VAL A 228 -19.06 -29.86 -2.12
N PRO A 229 -18.28 -28.80 -2.42
CA PRO A 229 -18.84 -27.48 -2.66
C PRO A 229 -19.70 -27.43 -3.94
N TYR A 230 -19.30 -28.09 -5.02
CA TYR A 230 -20.03 -28.01 -6.29
C TYR A 230 -21.44 -28.61 -6.20
N LEU A 231 -21.57 -29.85 -5.73
CA LEU A 231 -22.87 -30.51 -5.49
C LEU A 231 -23.60 -29.87 -4.31
N GLY A 232 -22.87 -29.40 -3.31
CA GLY A 232 -23.41 -28.64 -2.20
C GLY A 232 -24.17 -27.39 -2.65
N GLY A 233 -23.75 -26.72 -3.73
CA GLY A 233 -24.51 -25.63 -4.34
C GLY A 233 -25.94 -26.04 -4.74
N PHE A 234 -26.11 -27.21 -5.39
CA PHE A 234 -27.43 -27.75 -5.76
C PHE A 234 -28.28 -28.08 -4.52
N VAL A 235 -27.66 -28.70 -3.51
CA VAL A 235 -28.32 -29.00 -2.24
C VAL A 235 -28.81 -27.72 -1.56
N LEU A 236 -27.97 -26.68 -1.49
CA LEU A 236 -28.34 -25.39 -0.92
C LEU A 236 -29.49 -24.71 -1.67
N TYR A 237 -29.51 -24.83 -2.99
CA TYR A 237 -30.62 -24.32 -3.79
C TYR A 237 -31.94 -25.04 -3.45
N GLY A 238 -31.90 -26.37 -3.27
CA GLY A 238 -33.05 -27.16 -2.81
C GLY A 238 -33.50 -26.80 -1.39
N LEU A 239 -32.58 -26.78 -0.43
CA LEU A 239 -32.85 -26.38 0.96
C LEU A 239 -33.41 -24.96 1.06
N GLY A 240 -32.92 -24.05 0.22
CA GLY A 240 -33.38 -22.68 0.13
C GLY A 240 -34.83 -22.52 -0.35
N ARG A 241 -35.39 -23.52 -1.05
CA ARG A 241 -36.83 -23.57 -1.36
C ARG A 241 -37.68 -24.00 -0.16
N ILE A 242 -37.08 -24.72 0.79
CA ILE A 242 -37.73 -25.16 2.03
C ILE A 242 -37.64 -24.07 3.10
N SER A 243 -36.43 -23.60 3.40
CA SER A 243 -36.17 -22.59 4.43
C SER A 243 -34.87 -21.83 4.17
N GLY A 244 -34.96 -20.50 4.14
CA GLY A 244 -33.79 -19.62 4.02
C GLY A 244 -32.81 -19.78 5.20
N ARG A 245 -33.31 -20.03 6.43
CA ARG A 245 -32.45 -20.23 7.61
C ARG A 245 -31.65 -21.54 7.51
N LEU A 246 -32.28 -22.61 7.02
CA LEU A 246 -31.62 -23.90 6.82
C LEU A 246 -30.54 -23.80 5.75
N ARG A 247 -30.83 -23.12 4.63
CA ARG A 247 -29.84 -22.82 3.60
C ARG A 247 -28.66 -22.03 4.17
N ASP A 248 -28.92 -20.95 4.91
CA ASP A 248 -27.87 -20.10 5.47
C ASP A 248 -26.94 -20.87 6.42
N GLY A 249 -27.51 -21.69 7.32
CA GLY A 249 -26.74 -22.57 8.20
C GLY A 249 -25.95 -23.63 7.45
N ALA A 250 -26.59 -24.32 6.49
CA ALA A 250 -25.94 -25.32 5.65
C ALA A 250 -24.83 -24.72 4.78
N ALA A 251 -24.99 -23.49 4.29
CA ALA A 251 -23.97 -22.80 3.51
C ALA A 251 -22.72 -22.53 4.36
N LEU A 252 -22.88 -22.07 5.60
CA LEU A 252 -21.75 -21.84 6.50
C LEU A 252 -21.03 -23.16 6.84
N VAL A 253 -21.77 -24.23 7.12
CA VAL A 253 -21.21 -25.57 7.37
C VAL A 253 -20.47 -26.07 6.13
N LEU A 254 -21.06 -25.95 4.94
CA LEU A 254 -20.45 -26.37 3.69
C LEU A 254 -19.12 -25.63 3.45
N ALA A 255 -19.10 -24.30 3.62
CA ALA A 255 -17.87 -23.53 3.48
C ALA A 255 -16.79 -23.92 4.50
N ALA A 256 -17.18 -24.18 5.76
CA ALA A 256 -16.26 -24.63 6.80
C ALA A 256 -15.68 -26.02 6.51
N VAL A 257 -16.53 -26.95 6.04
CA VAL A 257 -16.10 -28.29 5.60
C VAL A 257 -15.17 -28.18 4.40
N THR A 258 -15.49 -27.36 3.40
CA THR A 258 -14.62 -27.13 2.24
C THR A 258 -13.24 -26.60 2.65
N LEU A 259 -13.18 -25.65 3.59
CA LEU A 259 -11.91 -25.15 4.14
C LEU A 259 -11.14 -26.22 4.92
N ALA A 260 -11.83 -27.01 5.75
CA ALA A 260 -11.20 -28.10 6.48
C ALA A 260 -10.65 -29.19 5.55
N LEU A 261 -11.35 -29.49 4.45
CA LEU A 261 -10.91 -30.42 3.43
C LEU A 261 -9.71 -29.87 2.65
N SER A 262 -9.69 -28.59 2.28
CA SER A 262 -8.56 -28.01 1.55
C SER A 262 -7.27 -28.02 2.39
N ILE A 263 -7.37 -27.70 3.68
CA ILE A 263 -6.21 -27.70 4.60
C ILE A 263 -5.62 -29.10 4.74
N ARG A 264 -6.48 -30.13 4.79
CA ARG A 264 -6.09 -31.53 4.99
C ARG A 264 -5.90 -32.33 3.71
N ALA A 265 -6.01 -31.72 2.53
CA ALA A 265 -5.99 -32.43 1.26
C ALA A 265 -4.63 -33.13 1.03
N PRO A 266 -4.57 -34.47 1.09
CA PRO A 266 -3.31 -35.18 0.94
C PRO A 266 -2.87 -35.19 -0.53
N GLY A 267 -1.55 -35.15 -0.77
CA GLY A 267 -0.96 -35.34 -2.10
C GLY A 267 -1.12 -34.17 -3.07
N LEU A 268 -1.52 -32.99 -2.58
CA LEU A 268 -1.39 -31.74 -3.34
C LEU A 268 0.06 -31.25 -3.29
N ASP A 269 0.58 -30.77 -4.41
CA ASP A 269 1.84 -30.03 -4.40
C ASP A 269 1.68 -28.70 -3.64
N PRO A 270 2.76 -28.13 -3.09
CA PRO A 270 2.68 -26.93 -2.26
C PRO A 270 2.00 -25.72 -2.90
N LEU A 271 2.17 -25.51 -4.21
CA LEU A 271 1.53 -24.42 -4.94
C LEU A 271 0.01 -24.62 -4.99
N SER A 272 -0.42 -25.81 -5.42
CA SER A 272 -1.84 -26.17 -5.50
C SER A 272 -2.52 -26.13 -4.12
N TRP A 273 -1.84 -26.61 -3.07
CA TRP A 273 -2.34 -26.56 -1.69
C TRP A 273 -2.55 -25.12 -1.18
N LEU A 274 -1.56 -24.23 -1.41
CA LEU A 274 -1.63 -22.83 -0.97
C LEU A 274 -2.82 -22.12 -1.60
N PHE A 275 -3.00 -22.24 -2.91
CA PHE A 275 -4.10 -21.58 -3.63
C PHE A 275 -5.46 -22.21 -3.31
N ALA A 276 -5.55 -23.54 -3.20
CA ALA A 276 -6.81 -24.20 -2.80
C ALA A 276 -7.26 -23.75 -1.39
N THR A 277 -6.33 -23.70 -0.43
CA THR A 277 -6.60 -23.23 0.93
C THR A 277 -6.96 -21.75 0.96
N LEU A 278 -6.26 -20.92 0.19
CA LEU A 278 -6.58 -19.49 0.06
C LEU A 278 -7.99 -19.27 -0.52
N PHE A 279 -8.36 -20.00 -1.58
CA PHE A 279 -9.68 -19.92 -2.20
C PHE A 279 -10.78 -20.34 -1.23
N ALA A 280 -10.60 -21.44 -0.52
CA ALA A 280 -11.54 -21.90 0.48
C ALA A 280 -11.67 -20.95 1.68
N LEU A 281 -10.56 -20.34 2.13
CA LEU A 281 -10.55 -19.37 3.23
C LEU A 281 -11.34 -18.11 2.88
N ILE A 282 -11.10 -17.53 1.70
CA ILE A 282 -11.84 -16.35 1.25
C ILE A 282 -13.31 -16.71 0.99
N ALA A 283 -13.59 -17.89 0.43
CA ALA A 283 -14.96 -18.38 0.25
C ALA A 283 -15.71 -18.51 1.58
N PHE A 284 -15.05 -19.00 2.64
CA PHE A 284 -15.60 -19.07 3.98
C PHE A 284 -15.93 -17.67 4.54
N ALA A 285 -14.99 -16.72 4.46
CA ALA A 285 -15.22 -15.34 4.90
C ALA A 285 -16.37 -14.67 4.14
N VAL A 286 -16.43 -14.86 2.81
CA VAL A 286 -17.52 -14.35 1.96
C VAL A 286 -18.86 -14.98 2.32
N THR A 287 -18.90 -16.29 2.56
CA THR A 287 -20.14 -17.00 2.94
C THR A 287 -20.67 -16.48 4.28
N LEU A 288 -19.79 -16.32 5.27
CA LEU A 288 -20.12 -15.75 6.58
C LEU A 288 -20.65 -14.31 6.45
N TYR A 289 -20.01 -13.48 5.64
CA TYR A 289 -20.46 -12.12 5.35
C TYR A 289 -21.87 -12.11 4.70
N SER A 290 -22.08 -13.00 3.72
CA SER A 290 -23.32 -13.06 2.92
C SER A 290 -24.57 -13.44 3.73
N LEU A 291 -24.42 -14.09 4.90
CA LEU A 291 -25.54 -14.47 5.77
C LEU A 291 -26.45 -13.30 6.15
N ALA A 292 -25.88 -12.10 6.31
CA ALA A 292 -26.66 -10.88 6.55
C ALA A 292 -26.86 -10.06 5.27
N TYR A 293 -25.81 -9.96 4.45
CA TYR A 293 -25.80 -9.10 3.26
C TYR A 293 -26.87 -9.49 2.23
N VAL A 294 -27.13 -10.79 2.03
CA VAL A 294 -28.07 -11.30 1.01
C VAL A 294 -29.41 -11.75 1.62
N ARG A 295 -29.56 -11.73 2.96
CA ARG A 295 -30.73 -12.31 3.66
C ARG A 295 -32.08 -11.79 3.17
N ALA A 296 -32.17 -10.49 2.90
CA ALA A 296 -33.41 -9.82 2.49
C ALA A 296 -33.67 -9.88 0.97
N HIS A 297 -32.76 -10.45 0.18
CA HIS A 297 -32.92 -10.53 -1.27
C HIS A 297 -33.68 -11.81 -1.67
N GLU A 298 -34.72 -11.65 -2.49
CA GLU A 298 -35.48 -12.77 -3.07
C GLU A 298 -34.60 -13.73 -3.90
N THR A 299 -33.46 -13.23 -4.39
CA THR A 299 -32.49 -13.95 -5.22
C THR A 299 -31.42 -14.71 -4.42
N ALA A 300 -31.54 -14.79 -3.09
CA ALA A 300 -30.52 -15.40 -2.23
C ALA A 300 -30.23 -16.88 -2.54
N ASN A 301 -31.23 -17.67 -2.98
CA ASN A 301 -31.00 -19.06 -3.40
C ASN A 301 -30.09 -19.15 -4.61
N ARG A 302 -30.32 -18.28 -5.60
CA ARG A 302 -29.50 -18.18 -6.80
C ARG A 302 -28.07 -17.74 -6.47
N TYR A 303 -27.93 -16.82 -5.52
CA TYR A 303 -26.63 -16.33 -5.06
C TYR A 303 -25.77 -17.48 -4.51
N TYR A 304 -26.27 -18.22 -3.51
CA TYR A 304 -25.50 -19.31 -2.90
C TYR A 304 -25.22 -20.46 -3.88
N PHE A 305 -26.18 -20.77 -4.76
CA PHE A 305 -25.98 -21.76 -5.82
C PHE A 305 -24.73 -21.43 -6.66
N PHE A 306 -24.68 -20.24 -7.28
CA PHE A 306 -23.55 -19.88 -8.12
C PHE A 306 -22.27 -19.62 -7.34
N LEU A 307 -22.35 -19.16 -6.09
CA LEU A 307 -21.18 -19.00 -5.23
C LEU A 307 -20.46 -20.34 -5.02
N PHE A 308 -21.19 -21.39 -4.65
CA PHE A 308 -20.59 -22.69 -4.36
C PHE A 308 -20.16 -23.45 -5.61
N LEU A 309 -20.86 -23.30 -6.73
CA LEU A 309 -20.36 -23.79 -8.02
C LEU A 309 -19.04 -23.09 -8.40
N ALA A 310 -18.93 -21.77 -8.20
CA ALA A 310 -17.69 -21.04 -8.44
C ALA A 310 -16.55 -21.52 -7.53
N VAL A 311 -16.82 -21.73 -6.24
CA VAL A 311 -15.85 -22.26 -5.27
C VAL A 311 -15.38 -23.66 -5.67
N GLY A 312 -16.31 -24.55 -6.05
CA GLY A 312 -15.96 -25.88 -6.55
C GLY A 312 -15.09 -25.82 -7.79
N SER A 313 -15.44 -24.98 -8.79
CA SER A 313 -14.62 -24.80 -9.99
C SER A 313 -13.23 -24.23 -9.70
N LEU A 314 -13.11 -23.29 -8.76
CA LEU A 314 -11.83 -22.74 -8.33
C LEU A 314 -10.93 -23.78 -7.65
N LEU A 315 -11.51 -24.63 -6.80
CA LEU A 315 -10.77 -25.73 -6.17
C LEU A 315 -10.39 -26.81 -7.16
N GLY A 316 -11.27 -27.10 -8.13
CA GLY A 316 -10.96 -28.00 -9.24
C GLY A 316 -9.77 -27.49 -10.03
N LEU A 317 -9.80 -26.21 -10.41
CA LEU A 317 -8.69 -25.58 -11.10
C LEU A 317 -7.37 -25.68 -10.32
N ALA A 318 -7.40 -25.39 -9.02
CA ALA A 318 -6.20 -25.41 -8.19
C ALA A 318 -5.62 -26.83 -8.03
N THR A 319 -6.47 -27.85 -7.96
CA THR A 319 -6.05 -29.22 -7.59
C THR A 319 -5.89 -30.17 -8.77
N GLU A 320 -6.27 -29.76 -9.98
CA GLU A 320 -6.22 -30.62 -11.15
C GLU A 320 -4.79 -30.94 -11.60
N ARG A 321 -4.61 -32.16 -12.12
CA ARG A 321 -3.35 -32.71 -12.63
C ARG A 321 -3.33 -32.88 -14.15
N GLN A 322 -4.48 -32.74 -14.81
CA GLN A 322 -4.61 -32.82 -16.26
C GLN A 322 -5.09 -31.51 -16.87
N PHE A 323 -4.49 -31.10 -18.00
CA PHE A 323 -4.84 -29.85 -18.67
C PHE A 323 -6.29 -29.80 -19.19
N GLY A 324 -6.87 -30.95 -19.56
CA GLY A 324 -8.27 -31.02 -20.02
C GLY A 324 -9.25 -30.54 -18.94
N ASN A 325 -9.25 -31.19 -17.77
CA ASN A 325 -10.07 -30.75 -16.63
C ASN A 325 -9.68 -29.36 -16.10
N PHE A 326 -8.39 -28.99 -16.16
CA PHE A 326 -7.96 -27.65 -15.77
C PHE A 326 -8.68 -26.58 -16.61
N TYR A 327 -8.77 -26.80 -17.92
CA TYR A 327 -9.50 -25.93 -18.83
C TYR A 327 -11.01 -25.93 -18.54
N VAL A 328 -11.61 -27.09 -18.30
CA VAL A 328 -13.04 -27.19 -17.93
C VAL A 328 -13.35 -26.38 -16.68
N PHE A 329 -12.54 -26.53 -15.62
CA PHE A 329 -12.71 -25.75 -14.40
C PHE A 329 -12.46 -24.25 -14.59
N TRP A 330 -11.52 -23.88 -15.46
CA TRP A 330 -11.27 -22.47 -15.83
C TRP A 330 -12.52 -21.81 -16.42
N GLU A 331 -13.18 -22.51 -17.32
CA GLU A 331 -14.40 -22.04 -17.98
C GLU A 331 -15.63 -22.10 -17.09
N LEU A 332 -15.80 -23.17 -16.31
CA LEU A 332 -16.87 -23.26 -15.30
C LEU A 332 -16.76 -22.14 -14.27
N MET A 333 -15.54 -21.79 -13.86
CA MET A 333 -15.29 -20.62 -13.02
C MET A 333 -15.73 -19.34 -13.74
N THR A 334 -15.34 -19.10 -15.00
CA THR A 334 -15.77 -17.91 -15.76
C THR A 334 -17.30 -17.79 -15.84
N TRP A 335 -17.97 -18.92 -16.09
CA TRP A 335 -19.41 -18.98 -16.26
C TRP A 335 -20.16 -18.72 -14.94
N THR A 336 -19.74 -19.36 -13.86
CA THR A 336 -20.37 -19.18 -12.54
C THR A 336 -20.17 -17.75 -12.02
N THR A 337 -18.97 -17.18 -12.16
CA THR A 337 -18.70 -15.80 -11.73
C THR A 337 -19.40 -14.77 -12.61
N TYR A 338 -19.59 -15.02 -13.91
CA TYR A 338 -20.42 -14.17 -14.77
C TYR A 338 -21.84 -14.03 -14.23
N LEU A 339 -22.47 -15.15 -13.83
CA LEU A 339 -23.81 -15.16 -13.27
C LEU A 339 -23.91 -14.45 -11.91
N LEU A 340 -22.80 -14.38 -11.17
CA LEU A 340 -22.66 -13.58 -9.95
C LEU A 340 -22.42 -12.09 -10.22
N VAL A 341 -21.70 -11.73 -11.30
CA VAL A 341 -21.50 -10.32 -11.71
C VAL A 341 -22.84 -9.70 -12.14
N ILE A 342 -23.65 -10.43 -12.91
CA ILE A 342 -24.95 -9.96 -13.38
C ILE A 342 -26.10 -10.13 -12.36
N HIS A 343 -25.78 -10.42 -11.09
CA HIS A 343 -26.77 -10.79 -10.08
C HIS A 343 -27.89 -9.77 -9.91
N GLU A 344 -27.55 -8.48 -9.92
CA GLU A 344 -28.50 -7.36 -9.79
C GLU A 344 -29.36 -7.15 -11.05
N GLN A 345 -28.96 -7.71 -12.20
CA GLN A 345 -29.68 -7.63 -13.48
C GLN A 345 -30.02 -6.21 -13.96
N THR A 346 -29.23 -5.20 -13.56
CA THR A 346 -29.34 -3.84 -14.12
C THR A 346 -28.69 -3.78 -15.50
N ASP A 347 -29.06 -2.80 -16.34
CA ASP A 347 -28.44 -2.60 -17.66
C ASP A 347 -26.92 -2.39 -17.58
N GLU A 348 -26.44 -1.77 -16.51
CA GLU A 348 -25.02 -1.63 -16.23
C GLU A 348 -24.39 -3.00 -15.91
N ALA A 349 -25.01 -3.78 -15.01
CA ALA A 349 -24.53 -5.11 -14.64
C ALA A 349 -24.48 -6.07 -15.83
N LEU A 350 -25.52 -6.08 -16.69
CA LEU A 350 -25.57 -6.92 -17.89
C LEU A 350 -24.51 -6.54 -18.92
N ARG A 351 -24.25 -5.24 -19.11
CA ARG A 351 -23.19 -4.77 -20.02
C ARG A 351 -21.80 -5.14 -19.50
N ALA A 352 -21.53 -4.89 -18.23
CA ALA A 352 -20.27 -5.23 -17.59
C ALA A 352 -20.03 -6.76 -17.54
N GLY A 353 -21.06 -7.53 -17.19
CA GLY A 353 -21.00 -8.99 -17.19
C GLY A 353 -20.75 -9.58 -18.57
N ARG A 354 -21.39 -9.06 -19.62
CA ARG A 354 -21.10 -9.48 -21.00
C ARG A 354 -19.64 -9.21 -21.38
N LYS A 355 -19.11 -8.03 -21.07
CA LYS A 355 -17.70 -7.68 -21.31
C LYS A 355 -16.75 -8.61 -20.55
N TYR A 356 -17.04 -8.86 -19.26
CA TYR A 356 -16.30 -9.80 -18.43
C TYR A 356 -16.23 -11.20 -19.04
N PHE A 357 -17.40 -11.77 -19.35
CA PHE A 357 -17.50 -13.12 -19.87
C PHE A 357 -16.84 -13.27 -21.23
N LEU A 358 -17.08 -12.32 -22.14
CA LEU A 358 -16.48 -12.31 -23.48
C LEU A 358 -14.95 -12.29 -23.40
N MET A 359 -14.38 -11.38 -22.61
CA MET A 359 -12.92 -11.30 -22.49
C MET A 359 -12.35 -12.58 -21.89
N CYS A 360 -12.89 -13.04 -20.75
CA CYS A 360 -12.36 -14.20 -20.05
C CYS A 360 -12.47 -15.50 -20.84
N ALA A 361 -13.61 -15.76 -21.48
CA ALA A 361 -13.81 -16.96 -22.30
C ALA A 361 -13.01 -16.90 -23.61
N ALA A 362 -12.88 -15.72 -24.24
CA ALA A 362 -11.99 -15.57 -25.39
C ALA A 362 -10.52 -15.85 -25.04
N GLY A 363 -10.05 -15.33 -23.90
CA GLY A 363 -8.71 -15.65 -23.38
C GLY A 363 -8.53 -17.13 -23.08
N ALA A 364 -9.56 -17.79 -22.57
CA ALA A 364 -9.55 -19.23 -22.35
C ALA A 364 -9.48 -20.01 -23.66
N TYR A 365 -10.22 -19.63 -24.72
CA TYR A 365 -10.11 -20.27 -26.04
C TYR A 365 -8.70 -20.15 -26.63
N VAL A 366 -8.03 -19.01 -26.45
CA VAL A 366 -6.63 -18.83 -26.86
C VAL A 366 -5.69 -19.75 -26.06
N MET A 367 -5.86 -19.82 -24.73
CA MET A 367 -5.10 -20.75 -23.89
C MET A 367 -5.35 -22.21 -24.25
N HIS A 368 -6.58 -22.56 -24.58
CA HIS A 368 -6.96 -23.91 -24.99
C HIS A 368 -6.23 -24.33 -26.26
N PHE A 369 -6.10 -23.43 -27.25
CA PHE A 369 -5.27 -23.68 -28.42
C PHE A 369 -3.80 -24.00 -28.02
N GLY A 370 -3.26 -23.31 -27.01
CA GLY A 370 -1.95 -23.62 -26.43
C GLY A 370 -1.89 -25.00 -25.75
N ILE A 371 -2.94 -25.40 -25.04
CA ILE A 371 -3.09 -26.74 -24.42
C ILE A 371 -3.12 -27.85 -25.48
N LEU A 372 -3.79 -27.61 -26.61
CA LEU A 372 -3.84 -28.58 -27.71
C LEU A 372 -2.49 -28.70 -28.44
N LEU A 373 -1.79 -27.58 -28.65
CA LEU A 373 -0.47 -27.55 -29.30
C LEU A 373 0.61 -28.26 -28.46
N LEU A 374 0.81 -27.78 -27.22
CA LEU A 374 0.67 -28.63 -26.05
C LEU A 374 0.88 -30.14 -26.18
N HIS A 375 -0.28 -30.78 -26.16
CA HIS A 375 -0.49 -32.21 -26.32
C HIS A 375 -0.04 -32.74 -27.68
N ALA A 376 -0.21 -32.01 -28.78
CA ALA A 376 0.17 -32.51 -30.10
C ALA A 376 1.69 -32.80 -30.19
N GLU A 377 2.51 -32.07 -29.44
CA GLU A 377 3.96 -32.29 -29.40
C GLU A 377 4.40 -33.34 -28.37
N ILE A 378 3.72 -33.43 -27.22
CA ILE A 378 4.12 -34.31 -26.10
C ILE A 378 3.35 -35.64 -26.06
N GLY A 379 2.10 -35.64 -26.56
CA GLY A 379 1.19 -36.78 -26.53
C GLY A 379 0.46 -37.02 -25.20
N SER A 380 0.44 -36.04 -24.28
CA SER A 380 -0.25 -36.19 -22.99
C SER A 380 -0.81 -34.87 -22.44
N PHE A 381 -1.97 -34.96 -21.77
CA PHE A 381 -2.54 -33.87 -20.96
C PHE A 381 -2.12 -33.93 -19.49
N ASP A 382 -1.48 -35.02 -19.06
CA ASP A 382 -0.97 -35.16 -17.71
C ASP A 382 0.18 -34.16 -17.49
N MET A 383 -0.01 -33.26 -16.53
CA MET A 383 0.95 -32.19 -16.25
C MET A 383 2.31 -32.72 -15.80
N ALA A 384 2.38 -33.89 -15.16
CA ALA A 384 3.65 -34.51 -14.78
C ALA A 384 4.40 -35.00 -16.03
N VAL A 385 3.71 -35.68 -16.96
CA VAL A 385 4.30 -36.13 -18.23
C VAL A 385 4.76 -34.93 -19.06
N VAL A 386 3.96 -33.86 -19.11
CA VAL A 386 4.34 -32.60 -19.75
C VAL A 386 5.63 -32.04 -19.15
N ALA A 387 5.70 -31.93 -17.82
CA ALA A 387 6.88 -31.36 -17.15
C ALA A 387 8.17 -32.14 -17.47
N ASP A 388 8.07 -33.46 -17.65
CA ASP A 388 9.23 -34.31 -17.94
C ASP A 388 9.69 -34.22 -19.42
N HIS A 389 8.80 -33.85 -20.36
CA HIS A 389 9.08 -33.86 -21.80
C HIS A 389 9.18 -32.46 -22.44
N VAL A 390 8.71 -31.41 -21.76
CA VAL A 390 8.66 -30.03 -22.30
C VAL A 390 10.04 -29.48 -22.72
N ALA A 391 11.13 -29.99 -22.13
CA ALA A 391 12.49 -29.61 -22.51
C ALA A 391 12.88 -30.06 -23.94
N GLY A 392 12.13 -30.98 -24.54
CA GLY A 392 12.32 -31.45 -25.91
C GLY A 392 11.68 -30.55 -26.99
N LEU A 393 10.84 -29.59 -26.61
CA LEU A 393 10.13 -28.73 -27.56
C LEU A 393 11.08 -27.83 -28.37
N SER A 394 10.75 -27.59 -29.64
CA SER A 394 11.46 -26.61 -30.45
C SER A 394 11.26 -25.18 -29.90
N PRO A 395 12.25 -24.27 -29.97
CA PRO A 395 12.14 -22.93 -29.41
C PRO A 395 10.96 -22.11 -29.96
N GLY A 396 10.63 -22.28 -31.24
CA GLY A 396 9.50 -21.60 -31.88
C GLY A 396 8.15 -22.06 -31.31
N VAL A 397 7.96 -23.38 -31.18
CA VAL A 397 6.74 -23.97 -30.62
C VAL A 397 6.59 -23.62 -29.14
N ALA A 398 7.67 -23.74 -28.37
CA ALA A 398 7.69 -23.35 -26.96
C ALA A 398 7.29 -21.88 -26.76
N THR A 399 7.83 -20.97 -27.58
CA THR A 399 7.50 -19.53 -27.52
C THR A 399 6.02 -19.30 -27.83
N ALA A 400 5.47 -19.98 -28.85
CA ALA A 400 4.05 -19.88 -29.20
C ALA A 400 3.16 -20.38 -28.05
N ILE A 401 3.47 -21.55 -27.47
CA ILE A 401 2.73 -22.13 -26.33
C ILE A 401 2.75 -21.17 -25.14
N VAL A 402 3.93 -20.65 -24.75
CA VAL A 402 4.07 -19.68 -23.66
C VAL A 402 3.23 -18.43 -23.93
N ALA A 403 3.28 -17.87 -25.14
CA ALA A 403 2.50 -16.68 -25.50
C ALA A 403 0.98 -16.93 -25.40
N LEU A 404 0.49 -18.10 -25.83
CA LEU A 404 -0.92 -18.47 -25.74
C LEU A 404 -1.40 -18.59 -24.28
N PHE A 405 -0.60 -19.24 -23.43
CA PHE A 405 -0.86 -19.30 -21.98
C PHE A 405 -0.81 -17.92 -21.33
N MET A 406 0.16 -17.09 -21.68
CA MET A 406 0.25 -15.70 -21.20
C MET A 406 -1.00 -14.89 -21.52
N VAL A 407 -1.56 -15.03 -22.73
CA VAL A 407 -2.78 -14.33 -23.11
C VAL A 407 -3.94 -14.80 -22.24
N GLY A 408 -4.19 -16.10 -22.12
CA GLY A 408 -5.32 -16.59 -21.34
C GLY A 408 -5.23 -16.27 -19.85
N PHE A 409 -4.07 -16.51 -19.24
CA PHE A 409 -3.82 -16.16 -17.85
C PHE A 409 -3.79 -14.65 -17.63
N GLY A 410 -3.21 -13.89 -18.57
CA GLY A 410 -3.14 -12.44 -18.55
C GLY A 410 -4.50 -11.77 -18.62
N VAL A 411 -5.45 -12.27 -19.41
CA VAL A 411 -6.84 -11.77 -19.41
C VAL A 411 -7.47 -11.97 -18.03
N LYS A 412 -7.31 -13.15 -17.43
CA LYS A 412 -7.91 -13.46 -16.11
C LYS A 412 -7.23 -12.70 -14.97
N ALA A 413 -5.92 -12.50 -15.04
CA ALA A 413 -5.16 -11.63 -14.15
C ALA A 413 -5.44 -10.14 -14.42
N ALA A 414 -6.09 -9.81 -15.54
CA ALA A 414 -6.35 -8.45 -16.00
C ALA A 414 -5.07 -7.64 -16.28
N LEU A 415 -4.05 -8.21 -16.91
CA LEU A 415 -2.86 -7.45 -17.33
C LEU A 415 -3.22 -6.48 -18.46
N VAL A 416 -2.68 -5.26 -18.46
CA VAL A 416 -2.82 -4.29 -19.57
C VAL A 416 -2.17 -4.86 -20.83
N PRO A 417 -2.84 -4.83 -22.01
CA PRO A 417 -4.11 -4.17 -22.35
C PRO A 417 -5.39 -5.00 -22.14
N LEU A 418 -5.29 -6.23 -21.63
CA LEU A 418 -6.38 -7.20 -21.45
C LEU A 418 -7.21 -7.01 -20.16
N HIS A 419 -7.16 -5.83 -19.56
CA HIS A 419 -7.65 -5.53 -18.21
C HIS A 419 -9.09 -5.00 -18.13
N SER A 420 -9.63 -4.50 -19.25
CA SER A 420 -10.72 -3.53 -19.25
C SER A 420 -12.05 -4.05 -18.64
N TRP A 421 -12.22 -5.36 -18.46
CA TRP A 421 -13.39 -5.94 -17.80
C TRP A 421 -13.42 -5.67 -16.29
N LEU A 422 -12.25 -5.62 -15.63
CA LEU A 422 -12.15 -5.66 -14.18
C LEU A 422 -12.74 -4.40 -13.52
N PRO A 423 -12.33 -3.17 -13.92
CA PRO A 423 -12.88 -1.95 -13.35
C PRO A 423 -14.38 -1.75 -13.58
N ASP A 424 -14.96 -2.39 -14.59
CA ASP A 424 -16.39 -2.26 -14.93
C ASP A 424 -17.24 -3.31 -14.20
N ALA A 425 -16.69 -4.48 -13.86
CA ALA A 425 -17.44 -5.56 -13.20
C ALA A 425 -17.61 -5.36 -11.68
N HIS A 426 -16.59 -4.84 -10.99
CA HIS A 426 -16.63 -4.64 -9.53
C HIS A 426 -17.70 -3.62 -9.04
N PRO A 427 -17.91 -2.46 -9.68
CA PRO A 427 -18.89 -1.49 -9.22
C PRO A 427 -20.33 -2.01 -9.24
N VAL A 428 -20.64 -2.90 -10.19
CA VAL A 428 -21.99 -3.47 -10.39
C VAL A 428 -22.23 -4.76 -9.62
N ALA A 429 -21.20 -5.58 -9.41
CA ALA A 429 -21.34 -6.84 -8.67
C ALA A 429 -21.66 -6.59 -7.19
N PRO A 430 -22.39 -7.50 -6.51
CA PRO A 430 -22.56 -7.45 -5.06
C PRO A 430 -21.19 -7.39 -4.36
N SER A 431 -21.08 -6.67 -3.24
CA SER A 431 -19.76 -6.49 -2.58
C SER A 431 -19.18 -7.81 -2.08
N SER A 432 -20.03 -8.75 -1.67
CA SER A 432 -19.65 -10.12 -1.35
C SER A 432 -19.09 -10.92 -2.54
N ILE A 433 -19.33 -10.48 -3.79
CA ILE A 433 -18.75 -11.07 -5.01
C ILE A 433 -17.53 -10.27 -5.49
N SER A 434 -17.52 -8.95 -5.30
CA SER A 434 -16.36 -8.12 -5.60
C SER A 434 -15.11 -8.55 -4.81
N ALA A 435 -15.29 -8.98 -3.55
CA ALA A 435 -14.23 -9.53 -2.72
C ALA A 435 -13.55 -10.77 -3.35
N PRO A 436 -14.24 -11.87 -3.67
CA PRO A 436 -13.62 -13.03 -4.32
C PRO A 436 -13.21 -12.77 -5.77
N MET A 437 -13.84 -11.84 -6.51
CA MET A 437 -13.34 -11.45 -7.83
C MET A 437 -11.93 -10.87 -7.75
N SER A 438 -11.67 -10.01 -6.75
CA SER A 438 -10.35 -9.43 -6.54
C SER A 438 -9.42 -10.41 -5.83
N GLY A 439 -9.86 -11.07 -4.76
CA GLY A 439 -9.05 -11.92 -3.90
C GLY A 439 -8.75 -13.31 -4.46
N ILE A 440 -9.61 -13.84 -5.34
CA ILE A 440 -9.53 -15.21 -5.84
C ILE A 440 -9.43 -15.26 -7.38
N VAL A 441 -10.38 -14.66 -8.11
CA VAL A 441 -10.47 -14.85 -9.58
C VAL A 441 -9.24 -14.31 -10.31
N THR A 442 -8.73 -13.13 -9.94
CA THR A 442 -7.46 -12.64 -10.56
C THR A 442 -6.26 -13.46 -10.11
N LYS A 443 -6.31 -14.05 -8.90
CA LYS A 443 -5.26 -14.95 -8.37
C LYS A 443 -5.24 -16.29 -9.10
N ALA A 444 -6.36 -16.77 -9.63
CA ALA A 444 -6.36 -17.92 -10.54
C ALA A 444 -5.53 -17.66 -11.81
N GLY A 445 -5.54 -16.41 -12.32
CA GLY A 445 -4.63 -15.95 -13.39
C GLY A 445 -3.15 -16.09 -13.00
N ILE A 446 -2.80 -15.57 -11.83
CA ILE A 446 -1.43 -15.66 -11.29
C ILE A 446 -1.02 -17.10 -10.99
N PHE A 447 -1.92 -17.90 -10.44
CA PHE A 447 -1.72 -19.33 -10.22
C PHE A 447 -1.38 -20.05 -11.51
N GLY A 448 -2.13 -19.80 -12.59
CA GLY A 448 -1.85 -20.35 -13.92
C GLY A 448 -0.46 -19.96 -14.42
N LEU A 449 -0.07 -18.69 -14.28
CA LEU A 449 1.28 -18.22 -14.63
C LEU A 449 2.35 -18.95 -13.81
N ILE A 450 2.20 -19.07 -12.49
CA ILE A 450 3.20 -19.74 -11.64
C ILE A 450 3.27 -21.25 -11.97
N LYS A 451 2.11 -21.92 -11.99
CA LYS A 451 2.01 -23.37 -12.20
C LYS A 451 2.55 -23.76 -13.56
N VAL A 452 2.07 -23.15 -14.64
CA VAL A 452 2.47 -23.57 -15.99
C VAL A 452 3.89 -23.11 -16.30
N LEU A 453 4.24 -21.86 -16.03
CA LEU A 453 5.49 -21.30 -16.55
C LEU A 453 6.70 -21.63 -15.66
N PHE A 454 6.53 -21.69 -14.34
CA PHE A 454 7.65 -21.92 -13.42
C PHE A 454 7.71 -23.35 -12.88
N VAL A 455 6.57 -24.02 -12.67
CA VAL A 455 6.54 -25.39 -12.14
C VAL A 455 6.51 -26.44 -13.25
N LEU A 456 5.70 -26.26 -14.29
CA LEU A 456 5.60 -27.24 -15.38
C LEU A 456 6.68 -27.05 -16.44
N PHE A 457 6.82 -25.84 -16.98
CA PHE A 457 7.81 -25.57 -18.03
C PHE A 457 9.24 -25.43 -17.48
N GLY A 458 9.38 -24.99 -16.23
CA GLY A 458 10.65 -24.86 -15.54
C GLY A 458 11.59 -23.83 -16.15
N GLY A 459 12.82 -23.75 -15.63
CA GLY A 459 13.85 -22.82 -16.11
C GLY A 459 14.53 -23.26 -17.41
N ALA A 460 14.52 -24.54 -17.76
CA ALA A 460 15.12 -25.05 -18.99
C ALA A 460 14.45 -24.52 -20.27
N LEU A 461 13.12 -24.34 -20.25
CA LEU A 461 12.40 -23.73 -21.37
C LEU A 461 12.57 -22.20 -21.37
N LEU A 462 12.49 -21.57 -20.20
CA LEU A 462 12.57 -20.12 -20.04
C LEU A 462 13.95 -19.52 -20.39
N THR A 463 15.03 -20.28 -20.19
CA THR A 463 16.41 -19.86 -20.51
C THR A 463 16.76 -20.00 -21.99
N ARG A 464 16.04 -20.84 -22.76
CA ARG A 464 16.23 -21.01 -24.20
C ARG A 464 15.63 -19.89 -25.04
N VAL A 465 14.82 -19.03 -24.43
CA VAL A 465 14.28 -17.84 -25.08
C VAL A 465 15.23 -16.66 -24.77
N SER A 466 15.88 -16.15 -25.81
CA SER A 466 16.99 -15.17 -25.75
C SER A 466 16.82 -14.09 -24.66
N PRO A 467 17.86 -13.73 -23.89
CA PRO A 467 17.74 -12.70 -22.87
C PRO A 467 17.64 -11.28 -23.47
N LEU A 468 16.70 -10.48 -22.98
CA LEU A 468 16.55 -9.05 -23.28
C LEU A 468 16.69 -8.26 -21.97
N GLY A 469 17.73 -7.43 -21.88
CA GLY A 469 17.94 -6.54 -20.72
C GLY A 469 18.26 -7.26 -19.40
N GLY A 470 18.90 -8.43 -19.44
CA GLY A 470 19.24 -9.23 -18.24
C GLY A 470 18.08 -10.06 -17.69
N LEU A 471 16.93 -10.06 -18.35
CA LEU A 471 15.80 -10.96 -18.09
C LEU A 471 15.59 -11.90 -19.27
N SER A 472 14.92 -13.03 -19.06
CA SER A 472 14.40 -13.84 -20.18
C SER A 472 13.45 -12.99 -21.03
N SER A 473 13.35 -13.21 -22.35
CA SER A 473 12.40 -12.45 -23.20
C SER A 473 10.97 -12.50 -22.64
N PHE A 474 10.54 -13.67 -22.16
CA PHE A 474 9.27 -13.84 -21.49
C PHE A 474 9.18 -12.99 -20.20
N GLY A 475 10.18 -13.11 -19.33
CA GLY A 475 10.24 -12.39 -18.07
C GLY A 475 10.23 -10.87 -18.27
N TRP A 476 10.90 -10.38 -19.31
CA TRP A 476 10.87 -8.98 -19.71
C TRP A 476 9.46 -8.54 -20.13
N VAL A 477 8.79 -9.30 -21.01
CA VAL A 477 7.42 -8.99 -21.43
C VAL A 477 6.47 -8.99 -20.23
N LEU A 478 6.53 -10.01 -19.37
CA LEU A 478 5.69 -10.06 -18.16
C LEU A 478 6.00 -8.88 -17.22
N SER A 479 7.27 -8.52 -17.06
CA SER A 479 7.71 -7.40 -16.22
C SER A 479 7.14 -6.07 -16.70
N VAL A 480 7.22 -5.83 -18.02
CA VAL A 480 6.72 -4.62 -18.67
C VAL A 480 5.20 -4.55 -18.64
N LEU A 481 4.50 -5.64 -18.98
CA LEU A 481 3.04 -5.69 -18.88
C LEU A 481 2.60 -5.47 -17.43
N GLY A 482 3.29 -6.07 -16.46
CA GLY A 482 3.09 -5.84 -15.03
C GLY A 482 3.27 -4.37 -14.65
N ALA A 483 4.35 -3.72 -15.12
CA ALA A 483 4.65 -2.33 -14.78
C ALA A 483 3.63 -1.36 -15.40
N LEU A 484 3.22 -1.60 -16.64
CA LEU A 484 2.13 -0.86 -17.28
C LEU A 484 0.80 -1.05 -16.54
N THR A 485 0.52 -2.27 -16.08
CA THR A 485 -0.67 -2.61 -15.29
C THR A 485 -0.66 -1.89 -13.94
N LEU A 486 0.49 -1.88 -13.27
CA LEU A 486 0.74 -1.16 -12.02
C LEU A 486 0.46 0.34 -12.20
N LEU A 487 1.14 1.00 -13.13
CA LEU A 487 1.04 2.44 -13.32
C LEU A 487 -0.37 2.86 -13.76
N THR A 488 -0.97 2.11 -14.68
CA THR A 488 -2.35 2.37 -15.12
C THR A 488 -3.33 2.22 -13.95
N GLY A 489 -3.18 1.16 -13.15
CA GLY A 489 -4.01 0.93 -11.97
C GLY A 489 -3.92 2.07 -10.95
N GLU A 490 -2.70 2.48 -10.58
CA GLU A 490 -2.49 3.53 -9.58
C GLU A 490 -2.98 4.91 -10.06
N ILE A 491 -2.68 5.29 -11.31
CA ILE A 491 -3.09 6.58 -11.87
C ILE A 491 -4.63 6.67 -11.98
N GLN A 492 -5.28 5.59 -12.43
CA GLN A 492 -6.73 5.56 -12.58
C GLN A 492 -7.43 5.51 -11.21
N ALA A 493 -6.89 4.77 -10.24
CA ALA A 493 -7.40 4.77 -8.86
C ALA A 493 -7.35 6.17 -8.23
N LEU A 494 -6.26 6.92 -8.46
CA LEU A 494 -6.12 8.29 -7.95
C LEU A 494 -7.24 9.22 -8.44
N ARG A 495 -7.66 9.06 -9.69
CA ARG A 495 -8.71 9.88 -10.34
C ARG A 495 -10.13 9.41 -10.02
N GLU A 496 -10.29 8.21 -9.46
CA GLU A 496 -11.58 7.57 -9.28
C GLU A 496 -12.33 8.09 -8.03
N ARG A 497 -13.63 8.31 -8.19
CA ARG A 497 -14.52 8.85 -7.13
C ARG A 497 -15.42 7.78 -6.52
N THR A 498 -15.67 6.69 -7.23
CA THR A 498 -16.50 5.59 -6.73
C THR A 498 -15.66 4.61 -5.92
N LEU A 499 -16.03 4.32 -4.67
CA LEU A 499 -15.19 3.54 -3.75
C LEU A 499 -14.85 2.14 -4.32
N LYS A 500 -15.85 1.37 -4.77
CA LYS A 500 -15.60 0.03 -5.35
C LYS A 500 -14.79 0.07 -6.64
N ARG A 501 -14.97 1.09 -7.48
CA ARG A 501 -14.22 1.23 -8.73
C ARG A 501 -12.76 1.61 -8.46
N MET A 502 -12.52 2.47 -7.47
CA MET A 502 -11.18 2.81 -6.98
C MET A 502 -10.47 1.56 -6.45
N LEU A 503 -11.16 0.73 -5.66
CA LEU A 503 -10.62 -0.54 -5.17
C LEU A 503 -10.33 -1.54 -6.30
N ALA A 504 -11.10 -1.51 -7.39
CA ALA A 504 -10.88 -2.32 -8.58
C ALA A 504 -9.60 -1.88 -9.33
N TRP A 505 -9.42 -0.58 -9.56
CA TRP A 505 -8.18 -0.04 -10.13
C TRP A 505 -6.96 -0.31 -9.22
N SER A 506 -7.13 -0.22 -7.91
CA SER A 506 -6.07 -0.60 -6.97
C SER A 506 -5.83 -2.12 -6.94
N THR A 507 -6.81 -2.96 -7.30
CA THR A 507 -6.57 -4.41 -7.49
C THR A 507 -5.70 -4.64 -8.71
N LEU A 508 -6.00 -3.93 -9.80
CA LEU A 508 -5.21 -3.94 -11.02
C LEU A 508 -3.74 -3.59 -10.71
N ALA A 509 -3.53 -2.50 -9.96
CA ALA A 509 -2.19 -2.03 -9.61
C ALA A 509 -1.34 -3.08 -8.90
N GLN A 510 -1.89 -3.70 -7.85
CA GLN A 510 -1.21 -4.72 -7.05
C GLN A 510 -1.01 -6.04 -7.81
N VAL A 511 -1.92 -6.40 -8.72
CA VAL A 511 -1.67 -7.51 -9.66
C VAL A 511 -0.53 -7.17 -10.64
N GLY A 512 -0.44 -5.91 -11.06
CA GLY A 512 0.69 -5.38 -11.81
C GLY A 512 2.01 -5.54 -11.06
N GLU A 513 2.07 -5.17 -9.77
CA GLU A 513 3.24 -5.40 -8.91
C GLU A 513 3.65 -6.88 -8.90
N ILE A 514 2.70 -7.79 -8.68
CA ILE A 514 2.95 -9.25 -8.67
C ILE A 514 3.52 -9.72 -10.01
N ALA A 515 2.90 -9.32 -11.13
CA ALA A 515 3.36 -9.70 -12.46
C ALA A 515 4.74 -9.11 -12.79
N THR A 516 5.01 -7.86 -12.39
CA THR A 516 6.32 -7.23 -12.54
C THR A 516 7.41 -8.06 -11.89
N VAL A 517 7.17 -8.50 -10.66
CA VAL A 517 8.16 -9.27 -9.91
C VAL A 517 8.28 -10.69 -10.44
N LEU A 518 7.17 -11.36 -10.76
CA LEU A 518 7.24 -12.70 -11.36
C LEU A 518 8.07 -12.72 -12.65
N GLY A 519 8.05 -11.64 -13.44
CA GLY A 519 8.88 -11.52 -14.64
C GLY A 519 10.40 -11.46 -14.38
N VAL A 520 10.83 -11.21 -13.14
CA VAL A 520 12.25 -11.34 -12.73
C VAL A 520 12.70 -12.80 -12.72
N SER A 521 11.77 -13.73 -12.51
CA SER A 521 12.00 -15.18 -12.59
C SER A 521 13.05 -15.74 -11.63
N SER A 522 13.35 -15.06 -10.51
CA SER A 522 14.23 -15.57 -9.46
C SER A 522 13.45 -16.31 -8.35
N TYR A 523 14.15 -17.09 -7.52
CA TYR A 523 13.53 -17.79 -6.38
C TYR A 523 12.86 -16.79 -5.41
N LEU A 524 13.56 -15.70 -5.09
CA LEU A 524 13.03 -14.62 -4.25
C LEU A 524 11.85 -13.90 -4.90
N ALA A 525 11.84 -13.77 -6.23
CA ALA A 525 10.74 -13.16 -6.95
C ALA A 525 9.46 -14.01 -6.85
N ILE A 526 9.59 -15.33 -7.01
CA ILE A 526 8.47 -16.28 -6.84
C ILE A 526 7.97 -16.28 -5.39
N ALA A 527 8.88 -16.33 -4.42
CA ALA A 527 8.55 -16.28 -3.00
C ALA A 527 7.86 -14.95 -2.61
N GLY A 528 8.42 -13.82 -3.05
CA GLY A 528 7.89 -12.47 -2.80
C GLY A 528 6.52 -12.24 -3.46
N ALA A 529 6.37 -12.64 -4.73
CA ALA A 529 5.10 -12.60 -5.42
C ALA A 529 4.05 -13.50 -4.76
N GLY A 530 4.41 -14.71 -4.34
CA GLY A 530 3.55 -15.61 -3.57
C GLY A 530 3.11 -15.02 -2.24
N PHE A 531 4.05 -14.43 -1.49
CA PHE A 531 3.76 -13.77 -0.23
C PHE A 531 2.79 -12.59 -0.43
N HIS A 532 3.00 -11.81 -1.48
CA HIS A 532 2.10 -10.71 -1.81
C HIS A 532 0.74 -11.20 -2.33
N VAL A 533 0.67 -12.31 -3.08
CA VAL A 533 -0.61 -12.94 -3.47
C VAL A 533 -1.46 -13.27 -2.24
N LEU A 534 -0.86 -13.91 -1.23
CA LEU A 534 -1.53 -14.25 0.03
C LEU A 534 -2.05 -13.00 0.74
N ASN A 535 -1.17 -12.02 0.97
CA ASN A 535 -1.53 -10.78 1.66
C ASN A 535 -2.57 -9.98 0.88
N HIS A 536 -2.38 -9.80 -0.43
CA HIS A 536 -3.27 -9.03 -1.29
C HIS A 536 -4.67 -9.66 -1.38
N ALA A 537 -4.78 -10.99 -1.40
CA ALA A 537 -6.07 -11.67 -1.38
C ALA A 537 -6.88 -11.36 -0.11
N VAL A 538 -6.25 -11.43 1.06
CA VAL A 538 -6.88 -11.10 2.35
C VAL A 538 -7.21 -9.61 2.44
N MET A 539 -6.25 -8.73 2.14
CA MET A 539 -6.41 -7.27 2.24
C MET A 539 -7.50 -6.74 1.31
N LYS A 540 -7.57 -7.20 0.05
CA LYS A 540 -8.63 -6.75 -0.87
C LYS A 540 -9.99 -7.30 -0.50
N SER A 541 -10.06 -8.56 -0.06
CA SER A 541 -11.32 -9.12 0.43
C SER A 541 -11.84 -8.29 1.60
N LEU A 542 -10.97 -7.93 2.55
CA LEU A 542 -11.31 -7.03 3.66
C LEU A 542 -11.84 -5.68 3.17
N LEU A 543 -11.12 -5.02 2.26
CA LEU A 543 -11.51 -3.70 1.73
C LEU A 543 -12.83 -3.72 0.97
N PHE A 544 -13.08 -4.72 0.13
CA PHE A 544 -14.34 -4.83 -0.61
C PHE A 544 -15.53 -5.18 0.31
N LEU A 545 -15.33 -6.03 1.30
CA LEU A 545 -16.38 -6.37 2.29
C LEU A 545 -16.66 -5.19 3.23
N ALA A 546 -15.64 -4.46 3.68
CA ALA A 546 -15.82 -3.25 4.49
C ALA A 546 -16.48 -2.12 3.67
N ALA A 547 -16.08 -1.91 2.41
CA ALA A 547 -16.77 -1.01 1.49
C ALA A 547 -18.23 -1.43 1.28
N GLY A 548 -18.48 -2.74 1.16
CA GLY A 548 -19.82 -3.31 1.11
C GLY A 548 -20.66 -3.05 2.36
N SER A 549 -20.03 -2.97 3.52
CA SER A 549 -20.71 -2.68 4.79
C SER A 549 -21.19 -1.23 4.86
N PHE A 550 -20.36 -0.28 4.37
CA PHE A 550 -20.79 1.11 4.20
C PHE A 550 -21.93 1.22 3.19
N ILE A 551 -21.81 0.57 2.03
CA ILE A 551 -22.88 0.58 1.00
C ILE A 551 -24.17 -0.04 1.54
N PHE A 552 -24.08 -1.12 2.30
CA PHE A 552 -25.25 -1.82 2.88
C PHE A 552 -26.02 -0.93 3.87
N ARG A 553 -25.32 -0.14 4.70
CA ARG A 553 -25.95 0.75 5.68
C ARG A 553 -26.38 2.09 5.11
N LEU A 554 -25.60 2.66 4.19
CA LEU A 554 -25.76 4.04 3.73
C LEU A 554 -26.41 4.16 2.34
N GLY A 555 -26.38 3.11 1.53
CA GLY A 555 -26.83 3.14 0.13
C GLY A 555 -25.95 4.00 -0.80
N ARG A 556 -24.84 4.56 -0.30
CA ARG A 556 -23.94 5.46 -1.02
C ARG A 556 -22.72 4.72 -1.56
N LYS A 557 -22.27 5.09 -2.77
CA LYS A 557 -21.16 4.43 -3.48
C LYS A 557 -19.94 5.33 -3.72
N THR A 558 -20.12 6.65 -3.67
CA THR A 558 -19.05 7.61 -3.93
C THR A 558 -18.29 7.92 -2.64
N ILE A 559 -17.00 8.26 -2.76
CA ILE A 559 -16.15 8.56 -1.60
C ILE A 559 -16.66 9.83 -0.88
N ASP A 560 -17.08 10.84 -1.63
CA ASP A 560 -17.56 12.12 -1.08
C ASP A 560 -18.86 11.96 -0.27
N ASP A 561 -19.68 10.96 -0.59
CA ASP A 561 -20.90 10.65 0.17
C ASP A 561 -20.64 9.90 1.49
N LEU A 562 -19.40 9.44 1.72
CA LEU A 562 -18.99 8.65 2.90
C LEU A 562 -18.27 9.49 3.96
N LYS A 563 -18.38 10.82 3.86
CA LYS A 563 -17.79 11.77 4.82
C LYS A 563 -18.22 11.48 6.23
N GLY A 564 -17.26 11.17 7.10
CA GLY A 564 -17.52 10.83 8.50
C GLY A 564 -18.14 9.44 8.74
N ALA A 565 -18.33 8.62 7.70
CA ALA A 565 -18.93 7.29 7.85
C ALA A 565 -18.11 6.37 8.76
N GLY A 566 -16.79 6.54 8.81
CA GLY A 566 -15.92 5.81 9.74
C GLY A 566 -16.11 6.22 11.20
N ARG A 567 -16.66 7.41 11.49
CA ARG A 567 -17.07 7.81 12.85
C ARG A 567 -18.43 7.26 13.22
N ALA A 568 -19.34 7.22 12.25
CA ALA A 568 -20.69 6.66 12.45
C ALA A 568 -20.66 5.13 12.60
N MET A 569 -19.70 4.47 11.94
CA MET A 569 -19.48 3.02 11.97
C MET A 569 -18.01 2.72 12.34
N PRO A 570 -17.59 2.95 13.60
CA PRO A 570 -16.19 2.85 14.05
C PRO A 570 -15.51 1.49 13.85
N VAL A 571 -16.23 0.37 14.04
CA VAL A 571 -15.69 -0.99 13.87
C VAL A 571 -15.49 -1.29 12.39
N THR A 572 -16.50 -1.00 11.56
CA THR A 572 -16.39 -1.15 10.10
C THR A 572 -15.29 -0.25 9.54
N GLY A 573 -15.22 0.99 10.03
CA GLY A 573 -14.15 1.94 9.72
C GLY A 573 -12.77 1.37 10.07
N LEU A 574 -12.59 0.85 11.29
CA LEU A 574 -11.32 0.28 11.73
C LEU A 574 -10.87 -0.86 10.82
N PHE A 575 -11.76 -1.78 10.47
CA PHE A 575 -11.45 -2.89 9.56
C PHE A 575 -11.09 -2.39 8.15
N PHE A 576 -11.77 -1.36 7.64
CA PHE A 576 -11.37 -0.70 6.40
C PHE A 576 -9.97 -0.08 6.52
N ALA A 577 -9.68 0.61 7.64
CA ALA A 577 -8.39 1.24 7.88
C ALA A 577 -7.24 0.23 7.94
N VAL A 578 -7.43 -0.92 8.61
CA VAL A 578 -6.45 -2.02 8.65
C VAL A 578 -6.16 -2.53 7.23
N GLY A 579 -7.20 -2.76 6.42
CA GLY A 579 -7.02 -3.16 5.02
C GLY A 579 -6.32 -2.10 4.18
N ALA A 580 -6.66 -0.81 4.37
CA ALA A 580 -6.10 0.29 3.61
C ALA A 580 -4.61 0.52 3.94
N LEU A 581 -4.27 0.59 5.24
CA LEU A 581 -2.88 0.72 5.70
C LEU A 581 -2.03 -0.51 5.31
N GLY A 582 -2.65 -1.70 5.30
CA GLY A 582 -2.05 -2.92 4.76
C GLY A 582 -1.68 -2.78 3.27
N VAL A 583 -2.63 -2.38 2.42
CA VAL A 583 -2.35 -2.23 0.96
C VAL A 583 -1.38 -1.10 0.67
N MET A 584 -1.42 -0.01 1.44
CA MET A 584 -0.38 1.04 1.37
C MET A 584 1.02 0.48 1.61
N GLY A 585 1.14 -0.64 2.32
CA GLY A 585 2.41 -1.25 2.67
C GLY A 585 3.08 -0.56 3.86
N LEU A 586 2.31 -0.11 4.85
CA LEU A 586 2.86 0.51 6.06
C LEU A 586 3.10 -0.55 7.16
N PRO A 587 4.20 -0.47 7.94
CA PRO A 587 4.36 -1.33 9.11
C PRO A 587 3.44 -0.89 10.26
N PRO A 588 2.94 -1.83 11.08
CA PRO A 588 3.29 -3.26 11.13
C PRO A 588 2.36 -4.17 10.28
N PHE A 589 1.70 -3.67 9.23
CA PHE A 589 0.73 -4.45 8.47
C PHE A 589 1.41 -5.37 7.42
N SER A 590 0.78 -6.51 7.10
CA SER A 590 1.40 -7.57 6.28
C SER A 590 1.87 -7.14 4.89
N GLY A 591 1.20 -6.15 4.27
CA GLY A 591 1.57 -5.64 2.95
C GLY A 591 3.00 -5.10 2.88
N PHE A 592 3.50 -4.47 3.96
CA PHE A 592 4.88 -3.95 4.05
C PHE A 592 5.92 -5.05 3.77
N PHE A 593 5.80 -6.19 4.46
CA PHE A 593 6.76 -7.29 4.39
C PHE A 593 6.77 -7.98 3.02
N SER A 594 5.58 -8.17 2.42
CA SER A 594 5.50 -8.74 1.07
C SER A 594 6.07 -7.82 0.00
N LYS A 595 5.79 -6.51 0.07
CA LYS A 595 6.38 -5.52 -0.86
C LYS A 595 7.89 -5.39 -0.66
N PHE A 596 8.35 -5.50 0.59
CA PHE A 596 9.78 -5.54 0.88
C PHE A 596 10.46 -6.70 0.15
N LEU A 597 9.95 -7.92 0.29
CA LEU A 597 10.55 -9.10 -0.33
C LEU A 597 10.52 -9.01 -1.87
N MET A 598 9.45 -8.45 -2.44
CA MET A 598 9.33 -8.16 -3.87
C MET A 598 10.39 -7.18 -4.37
N ILE A 599 10.57 -6.06 -3.67
CA ILE A 599 11.57 -5.04 -3.99
C ILE A 599 12.99 -5.59 -3.81
N TYR A 600 13.22 -6.35 -2.74
CA TYR A 600 14.47 -7.07 -2.50
C TYR A 600 14.80 -8.03 -3.65
N ALA A 601 13.82 -8.82 -4.11
CA ALA A 601 14.00 -9.74 -5.22
C ALA A 601 14.37 -9.03 -6.54
N CYS A 602 13.75 -7.89 -6.84
CA CYS A 602 14.12 -7.09 -8.01
C CYS A 602 15.56 -6.56 -7.91
N VAL A 603 15.96 -6.08 -6.74
CA VAL A 603 17.30 -5.50 -6.54
C VAL A 603 18.38 -6.59 -6.55
N GLU A 604 18.12 -7.74 -5.93
CA GLU A 604 19.02 -8.90 -5.92
C GLU A 604 19.28 -9.42 -7.34
N ALA A 605 18.25 -9.44 -8.19
CA ALA A 605 18.39 -9.77 -9.61
C ALA A 605 19.01 -8.66 -10.48
N GLY A 606 19.50 -7.56 -9.89
CA GLY A 606 20.08 -6.42 -10.59
C GLY A 606 19.08 -5.48 -11.28
N GLN A 607 17.77 -5.72 -11.12
CA GLN A 607 16.66 -4.99 -11.76
C GLN A 607 16.08 -3.91 -10.84
N TRP A 608 16.94 -3.08 -10.24
CA TRP A 608 16.52 -1.99 -9.36
C TRP A 608 15.55 -0.96 -9.99
N PRO A 609 15.50 -0.72 -11.33
CA PRO A 609 14.48 0.15 -11.90
C PRO A 609 13.06 -0.37 -11.70
N LEU A 610 12.85 -1.70 -11.70
CA LEU A 610 11.54 -2.29 -11.41
C LEU A 610 11.12 -2.04 -9.96
N ALA A 611 12.08 -2.14 -9.03
CA ALA A 611 11.87 -1.79 -7.63
C ALA A 611 11.45 -0.32 -7.45
N ALA A 612 12.08 0.60 -8.21
CA ALA A 612 11.70 2.02 -8.21
C ALA A 612 10.28 2.27 -8.76
N VAL A 613 9.85 1.53 -9.79
CA VAL A 613 8.48 1.60 -10.32
C VAL A 613 7.45 1.13 -9.28
N ILE A 614 7.73 0.03 -8.57
CA ILE A 614 6.86 -0.47 -7.48
C ILE A 614 6.72 0.57 -6.36
N LEU A 615 7.83 1.22 -6.00
CA LEU A 615 7.81 2.29 -5.00
C LEU A 615 7.04 3.53 -5.46
N GLY A 616 7.25 3.96 -6.71
CA GLY A 616 6.49 5.05 -7.30
C GLY A 616 4.97 4.78 -7.32
N GLY A 617 4.58 3.55 -7.67
CA GLY A 617 3.19 3.10 -7.56
C GLY A 617 2.65 3.15 -6.13
N SER A 618 3.44 2.69 -5.16
CA SER A 618 3.06 2.68 -3.74
C SER A 618 2.86 4.10 -3.18
N VAL A 619 3.66 5.09 -3.62
CA VAL A 619 3.46 6.51 -3.27
C VAL A 619 2.10 7.02 -3.77
N ILE A 620 1.72 6.71 -5.02
CA ILE A 620 0.41 7.06 -5.59
C ILE A 620 -0.71 6.34 -4.81
N GLY A 621 -0.49 5.07 -4.49
CA GLY A 621 -1.31 4.23 -3.61
C GLY A 621 -1.67 4.92 -2.30
N ALA A 622 -0.64 5.38 -1.59
CA ALA A 622 -0.80 6.08 -0.32
C ALA A 622 -1.62 7.37 -0.44
N ALA A 623 -1.51 8.08 -1.57
CA ALA A 623 -2.27 9.30 -1.79
C ALA A 623 -3.80 9.06 -1.82
N TYR A 624 -4.29 8.12 -2.64
CA TYR A 624 -5.75 7.90 -2.71
C TYR A 624 -6.32 7.12 -1.54
N TYR A 625 -5.60 6.15 -0.96
CA TYR A 625 -6.08 5.52 0.27
C TYR A 625 -6.08 6.52 1.44
N GLY A 626 -5.07 7.39 1.53
CA GLY A 626 -5.00 8.43 2.54
C GLY A 626 -6.14 9.44 2.39
N ARG A 627 -6.52 9.79 1.15
CA ARG A 627 -7.73 10.57 0.85
C ARG A 627 -9.00 9.89 1.40
N VAL A 628 -9.17 8.59 1.17
CA VAL A 628 -10.35 7.85 1.68
C VAL A 628 -10.37 7.82 3.21
N LEU A 629 -9.24 7.52 3.85
CA LEU A 629 -9.15 7.51 5.32
C LEU A 629 -9.44 8.89 5.92
N ARG A 630 -8.93 9.95 5.30
CA ARG A 630 -9.26 11.34 5.66
C ARG A 630 -10.78 11.56 5.60
N THR A 631 -11.42 11.22 4.49
CA THR A 631 -12.86 11.42 4.31
C THR A 631 -13.70 10.61 5.30
N LEU A 632 -13.34 9.36 5.57
CA LEU A 632 -14.09 8.49 6.48
C LEU A 632 -14.00 8.93 7.95
N PHE A 633 -12.81 9.37 8.40
CA PHE A 633 -12.52 9.55 9.83
C PHE A 633 -12.30 10.99 10.27
N PHE A 634 -12.04 11.92 9.36
CA PHE A 634 -11.64 13.30 9.69
C PHE A 634 -12.58 14.36 9.13
N GLU A 635 -13.70 13.95 8.56
CA GLU A 635 -14.82 14.84 8.26
C GLU A 635 -16.00 14.50 9.18
N PRO A 636 -16.79 15.49 9.61
CA PRO A 636 -17.93 15.25 10.49
C PRO A 636 -19.03 14.48 9.75
N TRP A 637 -19.65 13.51 10.43
CA TRP A 637 -20.85 12.85 9.92
C TRP A 637 -22.06 13.78 10.09
N GLN A 638 -22.70 14.14 8.98
CA GLN A 638 -23.91 14.99 8.98
C GLN A 638 -25.19 14.20 8.61
N GLY A 639 -25.07 12.90 8.37
CA GLY A 639 -26.21 12.06 8.04
C GLY A 639 -27.03 11.63 9.27
N PRO A 640 -28.10 10.86 9.07
CA PRO A 640 -28.88 10.28 10.17
C PRO A 640 -28.00 9.34 11.01
N ALA A 641 -28.45 9.01 12.23
CA ALA A 641 -27.77 7.99 13.04
C ALA A 641 -27.77 6.64 12.31
N VAL A 642 -26.61 6.01 12.21
CA VAL A 642 -26.41 4.76 11.47
C VAL A 642 -25.86 3.72 12.42
N ALA A 643 -26.47 2.52 12.40
CA ALA A 643 -25.96 1.39 13.16
C ALA A 643 -24.78 0.72 12.43
N GLU A 644 -23.91 0.09 13.20
CA GLU A 644 -22.82 -0.74 12.69
C GLU A 644 -23.28 -1.85 11.74
N ALA A 645 -22.37 -2.41 10.97
CA ALA A 645 -22.68 -3.55 10.10
C ALA A 645 -23.22 -4.74 10.93
N PRO A 646 -24.10 -5.59 10.37
CA PRO A 646 -24.55 -6.81 11.03
C PRO A 646 -23.40 -7.69 11.53
N VAL A 647 -23.60 -8.41 12.63
CA VAL A 647 -22.56 -9.19 13.32
C VAL A 647 -21.83 -10.15 12.38
N SER A 648 -22.52 -10.87 11.48
CA SER A 648 -21.85 -11.79 10.56
C SER A 648 -20.90 -11.09 9.57
N MET A 649 -21.26 -9.87 9.14
CA MET A 649 -20.41 -9.02 8.29
C MET A 649 -19.19 -8.51 9.07
N LEU A 650 -19.37 -8.13 10.33
CA LEU A 650 -18.28 -7.73 11.23
C LEU A 650 -17.36 -8.90 11.58
N LEU A 651 -17.88 -10.11 11.79
CA LEU A 651 -17.07 -11.31 12.05
C LEU A 651 -16.21 -11.67 10.83
N ALA A 652 -16.77 -11.62 9.62
CA ALA A 652 -16.04 -11.89 8.40
C ALA A 652 -14.93 -10.85 8.13
N THR A 653 -15.24 -9.56 8.25
CA THR A 653 -14.25 -8.49 8.10
C THR A 653 -13.23 -8.48 9.24
N GLY A 654 -13.65 -8.78 10.47
CA GLY A 654 -12.78 -8.93 11.63
C GLY A 654 -11.80 -10.09 11.50
N LEU A 655 -12.23 -11.25 10.98
CA LEU A 655 -11.36 -12.39 10.66
C LEU A 655 -10.26 -11.97 9.67
N LEU A 656 -10.63 -11.30 8.57
CA LEU A 656 -9.67 -10.85 7.58
C LEU A 656 -8.73 -9.75 8.14
N ALA A 657 -9.25 -8.81 8.95
CA ALA A 657 -8.43 -7.80 9.61
C ALA A 657 -7.44 -8.44 10.59
N ALA A 658 -7.85 -9.45 11.35
CA ALA A 658 -6.98 -10.20 12.24
C ALA A 658 -5.86 -10.92 11.46
N LEU A 659 -6.17 -11.50 10.28
CA LEU A 659 -5.15 -12.12 9.42
C LEU A 659 -4.15 -11.09 8.85
N VAL A 660 -4.61 -9.89 8.45
CA VAL A 660 -3.71 -8.80 8.01
C VAL A 660 -2.77 -8.38 9.14
N MET A 661 -3.29 -8.27 10.37
CA MET A 661 -2.48 -7.94 11.55
C MET A 661 -1.53 -9.07 11.93
N ALA A 662 -2.00 -10.32 11.97
CA ALA A 662 -1.18 -11.47 12.35
C ALA A 662 -0.02 -11.69 11.38
N ALA A 663 -0.28 -11.63 10.07
CA ALA A 663 0.76 -11.75 9.05
C ALA A 663 1.73 -10.54 9.02
N GLY A 664 1.36 -9.41 9.63
CA GLY A 664 2.23 -8.26 9.79
C GLY A 664 3.07 -8.30 11.07
N LEU A 665 2.49 -8.76 12.18
CA LEU A 665 3.21 -8.93 13.45
C LEU A 665 4.16 -10.14 13.42
N ALA A 666 3.81 -11.17 12.65
CA ALA A 666 4.60 -12.39 12.48
C ALA A 666 4.75 -12.73 10.99
N PRO A 667 5.59 -11.99 10.23
CA PRO A 667 5.75 -12.19 8.79
C PRO A 667 6.32 -13.57 8.43
N SER A 668 7.03 -14.23 9.36
CA SER A 668 7.50 -15.61 9.19
C SER A 668 6.37 -16.59 8.88
N LEU A 669 5.19 -16.43 9.50
CA LEU A 669 4.03 -17.29 9.23
C LEU A 669 3.62 -17.25 7.75
N GLY A 670 3.68 -16.07 7.13
CA GLY A 670 3.38 -15.92 5.70
C GLY A 670 4.50 -16.46 4.82
N ILE A 671 5.76 -16.22 5.18
CA ILE A 671 6.94 -16.72 4.45
C ILE A 671 6.98 -18.24 4.46
N ASP A 672 6.72 -18.88 5.60
CA ASP A 672 6.77 -20.34 5.75
C ASP A 672 5.65 -21.03 4.95
N LEU A 673 4.51 -20.36 4.74
CA LEU A 673 3.44 -20.84 3.87
C LEU A 673 3.81 -20.78 2.38
N VAL A 674 4.65 -19.84 1.95
CA VAL A 674 4.98 -19.65 0.52
C VAL A 674 6.35 -20.20 0.12
N ARG A 675 7.26 -20.44 1.08
CA ARG A 675 8.58 -21.01 0.82
C ARG A 675 8.49 -22.36 0.07
N PRO A 676 7.64 -23.33 0.48
CA PRO A 676 7.54 -24.61 -0.22
C PRO A 676 7.10 -24.48 -1.69
N MET A 677 6.35 -23.43 -2.03
CA MET A 677 5.95 -23.13 -3.41
C MET A 677 7.15 -22.67 -4.25
N ALA A 678 8.03 -21.84 -3.68
CA ALA A 678 9.26 -21.40 -4.34
C ALA A 678 10.26 -22.57 -4.46
N ASP A 679 10.36 -23.42 -3.44
CA ASP A 679 11.18 -24.64 -3.46
C ASP A 679 10.72 -25.61 -4.56
N LEU A 680 9.41 -25.77 -4.73
CA LEU A 680 8.85 -26.57 -5.81
C LEU A 680 9.28 -26.04 -7.18
N ALA A 681 9.16 -24.73 -7.42
CA ALA A 681 9.59 -24.12 -8.68
C ALA A 681 11.10 -24.31 -8.92
N ALA A 682 11.93 -24.13 -7.90
CA ALA A 682 13.36 -24.39 -7.98
C ALA A 682 13.69 -25.85 -8.33
N SER A 683 12.99 -26.81 -7.70
CA SER A 683 13.21 -28.24 -7.92
C SER A 683 12.89 -28.71 -9.34
N ARG A 684 12.02 -27.99 -10.07
CA ARG A 684 11.61 -28.30 -11.45
C ARG A 684 12.51 -27.63 -12.49
N GLY A 685 13.81 -27.57 -12.20
CA GLY A 685 14.80 -26.90 -13.05
C GLY A 685 14.58 -25.40 -13.14
N GLY A 686 13.88 -24.80 -12.18
CA GLY A 686 13.64 -23.36 -12.07
C GLY A 686 14.82 -22.60 -11.45
N PRO A 687 14.58 -21.39 -10.90
CA PRO A 687 15.66 -20.57 -10.35
C PRO A 687 16.32 -21.23 -9.13
N VAL A 688 17.63 -20.98 -8.97
CA VAL A 688 18.42 -21.50 -7.85
C VAL A 688 17.81 -21.04 -6.53
N ALA A 689 17.58 -21.99 -5.63
CA ALA A 689 17.07 -21.70 -4.29
C ALA A 689 18.11 -20.89 -3.52
N VAL A 690 17.66 -19.77 -2.93
CA VAL A 690 18.51 -18.88 -2.12
C VAL A 690 17.82 -18.59 -0.79
N ALA A 691 18.60 -18.24 0.23
CA ALA A 691 18.04 -17.91 1.54
C ALA A 691 17.12 -16.68 1.45
N ILE A 692 15.87 -16.83 1.91
CA ILE A 692 14.97 -15.69 2.10
C ILE A 692 15.50 -14.85 3.26
N PRO A 693 15.71 -13.54 3.10
CA PRO A 693 16.22 -12.69 4.18
C PRO A 693 15.26 -12.71 5.37
N SER A 694 15.80 -12.69 6.59
CA SER A 694 14.97 -12.57 7.79
C SER A 694 14.27 -11.21 7.80
N LEU A 695 12.94 -11.23 7.75
CA LEU A 695 12.09 -10.04 7.88
C LEU A 695 11.52 -9.89 9.30
N ALA A 696 12.17 -10.49 10.29
CA ALA A 696 11.75 -10.39 11.69
C ALA A 696 12.07 -8.99 12.24
N MET A 697 11.05 -8.28 12.70
CA MET A 697 11.22 -7.00 13.40
C MET A 697 11.38 -7.27 14.89
N VAL A 698 12.62 -7.17 15.39
CA VAL A 698 12.91 -7.30 16.82
C VAL A 698 12.57 -5.97 17.49
N TRP A 699 11.65 -5.99 18.47
CA TRP A 699 11.28 -4.81 19.22
C TRP A 699 12.22 -4.62 20.41
N PRO A 700 12.99 -3.52 20.48
CA PRO A 700 13.75 -3.18 21.68
C PRO A 700 12.80 -3.03 22.88
N VAL A 701 13.22 -3.51 24.05
CA VAL A 701 12.41 -3.45 25.29
C VAL A 701 11.82 -2.05 25.54
N PRO A 702 12.58 -0.95 25.40
CA PRO A 702 12.02 0.38 25.63
C PRO A 702 10.92 0.78 24.64
N ALA A 703 11.07 0.39 23.37
CA ALA A 703 10.06 0.61 22.33
C ALA A 703 8.79 -0.22 22.59
N LEU A 704 8.96 -1.46 23.06
CA LEU A 704 7.84 -2.32 23.44
C LEU A 704 7.07 -1.74 24.63
N VAL A 705 7.76 -1.23 25.65
CA VAL A 705 7.14 -0.55 26.81
C VAL A 705 6.30 0.64 26.33
N ALA A 706 6.84 1.48 25.45
CA ALA A 706 6.12 2.62 24.89
C ALA A 706 4.91 2.18 24.04
N ALA A 707 5.04 1.15 23.21
CA ALA A 707 3.97 0.66 22.34
C ALA A 707 2.82 -0.01 23.12
N LEU A 708 3.14 -0.90 24.06
CA LEU A 708 2.14 -1.53 24.93
C LEU A 708 1.49 -0.50 25.85
N GLY A 709 2.28 0.44 26.38
CA GLY A 709 1.78 1.56 27.18
C GLY A 709 0.85 2.49 26.39
N ALA A 710 1.09 2.69 25.09
CA ALA A 710 0.18 3.42 24.22
C ALA A 710 -1.19 2.73 24.10
N GLY A 711 -1.19 1.39 23.99
CA GLY A 711 -2.41 0.58 24.02
C GLY A 711 -3.14 0.66 25.36
N ALA A 712 -2.40 0.63 26.47
CA ALA A 712 -2.97 0.85 27.81
C ALA A 712 -3.59 2.25 27.93
N VAL A 713 -2.96 3.29 27.38
CA VAL A 713 -3.51 4.67 27.32
C VAL A 713 -4.77 4.75 26.49
N PHE A 714 -4.87 4.00 25.41
CA PHE A 714 -6.07 3.97 24.59
C PHE A 714 -7.25 3.33 25.34
N LEU A 715 -7.01 2.18 25.99
CA LEU A 715 -8.04 1.37 26.64
C LEU A 715 -8.46 1.93 28.00
N LEU A 716 -7.48 2.31 28.83
CA LEU A 716 -7.69 2.67 30.24
C LEU A 716 -7.63 4.19 30.48
N GLY A 717 -7.02 4.94 29.56
CA GLY A 717 -7.00 6.40 29.66
C GLY A 717 -8.43 6.92 29.66
N ARG A 718 -8.81 7.73 30.64
CA ARG A 718 -10.12 8.41 30.65
C ARG A 718 -10.11 9.54 29.61
N ASP A 719 -11.28 9.98 29.12
CA ASP A 719 -11.39 11.18 28.23
C ASP A 719 -11.17 12.51 28.97
N ARG A 720 -10.26 12.52 29.94
CA ARG A 720 -9.88 13.69 30.71
C ARG A 720 -8.38 13.93 30.52
N PRO A 721 -7.94 15.18 30.35
CA PRO A 721 -6.55 15.52 30.02
C PRO A 721 -5.56 15.04 31.09
N VAL A 722 -5.89 15.20 32.37
CA VAL A 722 -4.99 14.90 33.48
C VAL A 722 -4.74 13.39 33.67
N PRO A 723 -5.75 12.51 33.84
CA PRO A 723 -5.49 11.09 34.05
C PRO A 723 -4.82 10.41 32.84
N ALA A 724 -5.28 10.69 31.63
CA ALA A 724 -4.68 10.13 30.42
C ALA A 724 -3.24 10.64 30.23
N GLY A 725 -2.99 11.93 30.48
CA GLY A 725 -1.67 12.52 30.34
C GLY A 725 -0.69 12.06 31.41
N LEU A 726 -1.10 11.93 32.68
CA LEU A 726 -0.26 11.37 33.74
C LEU A 726 0.14 9.92 33.44
N MET A 727 -0.80 9.13 32.93
CA MET A 727 -0.50 7.76 32.51
C MET A 727 0.47 7.72 31.33
N ALA A 728 0.34 8.65 30.37
CA ALA A 728 1.27 8.76 29.26
C ALA A 728 2.67 9.18 29.72
N VAL A 729 2.78 10.12 30.66
CA VAL A 729 4.04 10.51 31.30
C VAL A 729 4.66 9.31 32.02
N LEU A 730 3.87 8.55 32.79
CA LEU A 730 4.35 7.34 33.45
C LEU A 730 4.91 6.32 32.45
N VAL A 731 4.21 6.06 31.34
CA VAL A 731 4.71 5.17 30.28
C VAL A 731 6.03 5.68 29.70
N ALA A 732 6.15 6.98 29.42
CA ALA A 732 7.39 7.54 28.89
C ALA A 732 8.55 7.46 29.89
N VAL A 733 8.28 7.63 31.20
CA VAL A 733 9.27 7.43 32.27
C VAL A 733 9.67 5.96 32.40
N LEU A 734 8.72 5.03 32.29
CA LEU A 734 9.01 3.59 32.26
C LEU A 734 9.85 3.21 31.04
N ALA A 735 9.56 3.77 29.87
CA ALA A 735 10.37 3.59 28.67
C ALA A 735 11.78 4.17 28.82
N LEU A 736 11.90 5.34 29.48
CA LEU A 736 13.20 5.94 29.82
C LEU A 736 14.01 5.04 30.77
N MET A 737 13.39 4.52 31.84
CA MET A 737 14.04 3.58 32.75
C MET A 737 14.44 2.29 32.03
N ALA A 738 13.56 1.75 31.18
CA ALA A 738 13.88 0.60 30.36
C ALA A 738 15.07 0.88 29.43
N ALA A 739 15.15 2.05 28.81
CA ALA A 739 16.29 2.44 27.96
C ALA A 739 17.59 2.55 28.77
N ALA A 740 17.54 3.15 29.96
CA ALA A 740 18.71 3.26 30.84
C ALA A 740 19.19 1.90 31.36
N ILE A 741 18.29 0.96 31.64
CA ILE A 741 18.61 -0.38 32.16
C ILE A 741 19.08 -1.33 31.05
N SER A 742 18.52 -1.22 29.84
CA SER A 742 18.82 -2.15 28.74
C SER A 742 20.29 -2.15 28.34
N GLY A 743 21.04 -1.10 28.68
CA GLY A 743 22.44 -0.94 28.29
C GLY A 743 22.61 -0.77 26.78
N GLY A 744 23.84 -0.90 26.32
CA GLY A 744 24.23 -0.75 24.91
C GLY A 744 25.40 0.21 24.73
N ASP A 745 26.01 0.17 23.54
CA ASP A 745 27.20 0.97 23.24
C ASP A 745 26.85 2.16 22.33
N GLY A 746 27.46 3.30 22.64
CA GLY A 746 27.44 4.51 21.82
C GLY A 746 26.02 5.03 21.51
N LEU A 747 25.70 5.15 20.22
CA LEU A 747 24.44 5.74 19.74
C LEU A 747 23.20 4.96 20.18
N SER A 748 23.31 3.63 20.23
CA SER A 748 22.18 2.72 20.52
C SER A 748 21.66 2.84 21.96
N TYR A 749 22.49 3.36 22.88
CA TYR A 749 22.13 3.62 24.26
C TYR A 749 21.62 5.06 24.47
N TRP A 750 22.40 6.06 24.04
CA TRP A 750 22.09 7.46 24.35
C TRP A 750 20.86 8.00 23.61
N PHE A 751 20.62 7.57 22.36
CA PHE A 751 19.47 8.08 21.60
C PHE A 751 18.12 7.65 22.21
N PRO A 752 17.86 6.36 22.52
CA PRO A 752 16.63 5.96 23.19
C PRO A 752 16.39 6.70 24.52
N VAL A 753 17.44 6.92 25.32
CA VAL A 753 17.37 7.69 26.57
C VAL A 753 16.92 9.13 26.31
N LEU A 754 17.53 9.81 25.33
CA LEU A 754 17.15 11.17 24.94
C LEU A 754 15.71 11.23 24.39
N ILE A 755 15.32 10.27 23.55
CA ILE A 755 13.98 10.16 22.96
C ILE A 755 12.91 10.07 24.07
N ALA A 756 13.07 9.13 25.00
CA ALA A 756 12.10 8.93 26.07
C ALA A 756 12.09 10.09 27.08
N GLY A 757 13.25 10.64 27.42
CA GLY A 757 13.37 11.79 28.32
C GLY A 757 12.65 13.03 27.77
N MET A 758 12.94 13.41 26.52
CA MET A 758 12.24 14.51 25.85
C MET A 758 10.75 14.22 25.64
N GLY A 759 10.39 12.94 25.45
CA GLY A 759 9.01 12.49 25.35
C GLY A 759 8.24 12.72 26.64
N ALA A 760 8.81 12.34 27.78
CA ALA A 760 8.21 12.54 29.10
C ALA A 760 7.98 14.03 29.41
N VAL A 761 8.96 14.89 29.09
CA VAL A 761 8.86 16.35 29.25
C VAL A 761 7.73 16.94 28.39
N ASN A 762 7.66 16.55 27.11
CA ASN A 762 6.61 17.02 26.22
C ASN A 762 5.22 16.53 26.62
N LEU A 763 5.10 15.28 27.03
CA LEU A 763 3.84 14.72 27.53
C LEU A 763 3.38 15.42 28.81
N LEU A 764 4.30 15.79 29.71
CA LEU A 764 3.99 16.57 30.91
C LEU A 764 3.45 17.96 30.54
N HIS A 765 4.07 18.63 29.56
CA HIS A 765 3.60 19.90 29.05
C HIS A 765 2.21 19.78 28.38
N SER A 766 1.98 18.70 27.63
CA SER A 766 0.70 18.43 26.96
C SER A 766 -0.50 18.35 27.90
N ILE A 767 -0.31 17.98 29.18
CA ILE A 767 -1.38 17.94 30.17
C ILE A 767 -2.05 19.31 30.32
N GLY A 768 -1.25 20.37 30.45
CA GLY A 768 -1.75 21.74 30.60
C GLY A 768 -2.25 22.30 29.27
N TYR A 769 -1.50 22.05 28.20
CA TYR A 769 -1.82 22.55 26.85
C TYR A 769 -3.16 22.00 26.32
N LEU A 770 -3.42 20.70 26.51
CA LEU A 770 -4.65 20.04 26.05
C LEU A 770 -5.81 20.09 27.04
N SER A 771 -5.68 20.89 28.11
CA SER A 771 -6.73 21.00 29.15
C SER A 771 -8.11 21.39 28.59
N ARG A 772 -8.13 22.14 27.48
CA ARG A 772 -9.34 22.56 26.75
C ARG A 772 -9.54 21.86 25.39
N GLY A 773 -8.70 20.89 25.06
CA GLY A 773 -8.74 20.14 23.80
C GLY A 773 -9.71 18.95 23.81
N HIS A 774 -9.69 18.15 22.74
CA HIS A 774 -10.55 16.96 22.58
C HIS A 774 -9.73 15.69 22.33
N ALA A 775 -10.39 14.53 22.37
CA ALA A 775 -9.81 13.23 22.00
C ALA A 775 -8.45 12.91 22.67
N HIS A 776 -8.34 13.17 23.98
CA HIS A 776 -7.09 13.04 24.74
C HIS A 776 -6.46 11.64 24.64
N ARG A 777 -7.26 10.58 24.73
CA ARG A 777 -6.77 9.19 24.61
C ARG A 777 -6.05 8.97 23.29
N ARG A 778 -6.68 9.39 22.18
CA ARG A 778 -6.13 9.29 20.83
C ARG A 778 -4.81 10.03 20.71
N TYR A 779 -4.76 11.27 21.21
CA TYR A 779 -3.55 12.08 21.19
C TYR A 779 -2.38 11.37 21.90
N TYR A 780 -2.57 10.99 23.17
CA TYR A 780 -1.49 10.41 23.96
C TYR A 780 -1.07 9.04 23.45
N THR A 781 -2.00 8.21 22.99
CA THR A 781 -1.68 6.92 22.35
C THR A 781 -0.82 7.11 21.11
N LEU A 782 -1.20 8.00 20.19
CA LEU A 782 -0.42 8.23 18.97
C LEU A 782 0.95 8.84 19.27
N PHE A 783 1.04 9.72 20.28
CA PHE A 783 2.30 10.31 20.72
C PHE A 783 3.24 9.21 21.24
N LEU A 784 2.75 8.31 22.09
CA LEU A 784 3.53 7.19 22.61
C LEU A 784 3.93 6.18 21.52
N LEU A 785 3.06 5.93 20.52
CA LEU A 785 3.43 5.09 19.36
C LEU A 785 4.53 5.73 18.50
N MET A 786 4.50 7.06 18.34
CA MET A 786 5.59 7.80 17.69
C MET A 786 6.89 7.69 18.50
N ILE A 787 6.83 7.80 19.84
CA ILE A 787 7.98 7.56 20.74
C ILE A 787 8.49 6.11 20.57
N ALA A 788 7.60 5.12 20.58
CA ALA A 788 7.95 3.72 20.36
C ALA A 788 8.66 3.49 19.03
N GLY A 789 8.17 4.10 17.95
CA GLY A 789 8.83 4.07 16.64
C GLY A 789 10.24 4.69 16.67
N LEU A 790 10.41 5.85 17.30
CA LEU A 790 11.72 6.49 17.45
C LEU A 790 12.70 5.63 18.26
N MET A 791 12.25 5.06 19.38
CA MET A 791 13.08 4.18 20.21
C MET A 791 13.42 2.88 19.49
N GLY A 792 12.48 2.30 18.75
CA GLY A 792 12.69 1.10 17.95
C GLY A 792 13.72 1.35 16.84
N MET A 793 13.63 2.49 16.17
CA MET A 793 14.59 2.92 15.14
C MET A 793 16.00 3.10 15.72
N ALA A 794 16.11 3.75 16.88
CA ALA A 794 17.39 3.97 17.54
C ALA A 794 18.01 2.70 18.16
N GLY A 795 17.18 1.75 18.62
CA GLY A 795 17.62 0.49 19.20
C GLY A 795 17.69 -0.69 18.23
N SER A 796 17.54 -0.45 16.92
CA SER A 796 17.54 -1.52 15.91
C SER A 796 18.94 -2.07 15.67
N SER A 797 19.07 -3.40 15.61
CA SER A 797 20.33 -4.11 15.28
C SER A 797 20.50 -4.41 13.79
N ASN A 798 19.47 -4.16 12.97
CA ASN A 798 19.51 -4.38 11.52
C ASN A 798 18.82 -3.22 10.76
N LEU A 799 19.28 -2.94 9.55
CA LEU A 799 18.78 -1.83 8.71
C LEU A 799 17.30 -2.00 8.32
N PHE A 800 16.82 -3.24 8.18
CA PHE A 800 15.42 -3.52 7.88
C PHE A 800 14.49 -3.03 9.01
N SER A 801 14.81 -3.40 10.25
CA SER A 801 14.06 -3.00 11.45
C SER A 801 14.19 -1.49 11.68
N LEU A 802 15.38 -0.93 11.45
CA LEU A 802 15.60 0.52 11.51
C LEU A 802 14.63 1.24 10.56
N PHE A 803 14.51 0.77 9.32
CA PHE A 803 13.58 1.33 8.34
C PHE A 803 12.10 1.07 8.70
N ALA A 804 11.76 -0.12 9.18
CA ALA A 804 10.39 -0.43 9.59
C ALA A 804 9.92 0.48 10.74
N PHE A 805 10.76 0.68 11.75
CA PHE A 805 10.50 1.62 12.83
C PHE A 805 10.52 3.09 12.38
N TRP A 806 11.36 3.41 11.38
CA TRP A 806 11.36 4.71 10.73
C TRP A 806 9.99 5.04 10.13
N GLU A 807 9.35 4.09 9.46
CA GLU A 807 8.00 4.25 8.92
C GLU A 807 6.94 4.33 10.02
N ILE A 808 7.07 3.55 11.11
CA ILE A 808 6.16 3.63 12.27
C ILE A 808 6.18 5.04 12.88
N MET A 809 7.35 5.62 13.11
CA MET A 809 7.46 6.96 13.72
C MET A 809 7.04 8.09 12.76
N SER A 810 7.22 7.93 11.44
CA SER A 810 7.16 9.05 10.50
C SER A 810 5.93 9.09 9.61
N SER A 811 5.30 7.94 9.34
CA SER A 811 4.22 7.86 8.35
C SER A 811 2.86 8.08 9.01
N TRP A 812 2.25 7.06 9.60
CA TRP A 812 0.86 7.15 10.04
C TRP A 812 0.68 7.75 11.45
N THR A 813 1.56 7.45 12.41
CA THR A 813 1.45 7.98 13.79
C THR A 813 1.56 9.50 13.80
N LEU A 814 2.54 10.03 13.07
CA LEU A 814 2.80 11.45 12.92
C LEU A 814 1.70 12.17 12.14
N PHE A 815 1.19 11.58 11.06
CA PHE A 815 0.04 12.11 10.32
C PHE A 815 -1.15 12.35 11.25
N PHE A 816 -1.51 11.36 12.06
CA PHE A 816 -2.65 11.48 12.98
C PHE A 816 -2.44 12.48 14.12
N LEU A 817 -1.19 12.71 14.55
CA LEU A 817 -0.86 13.76 15.53
C LEU A 817 -0.95 15.17 14.93
N ILE A 818 -0.51 15.35 13.68
CA ILE A 818 -0.56 16.65 13.00
C ILE A 818 -2.00 17.09 12.77
N ILE A 819 -2.87 16.16 12.36
CA ILE A 819 -4.27 16.45 12.09
C ILE A 819 -5.16 16.43 13.35
N HIS A 820 -4.57 16.42 14.55
CA HIS A 820 -5.29 16.26 15.81
C HIS A 820 -6.45 17.25 15.99
N GLU A 821 -6.23 18.52 15.60
CA GLU A 821 -7.23 19.60 15.68
C GLU A 821 -8.35 19.47 14.63
N GLU A 822 -8.16 18.63 13.61
CA GLU A 822 -9.14 18.34 12.55
C GLU A 822 -9.64 19.56 11.77
N THR A 823 -8.94 20.69 11.84
CA THR A 823 -9.27 21.87 11.05
C THR A 823 -8.98 21.62 9.56
N PRO A 824 -9.68 22.29 8.64
CA PRO A 824 -9.43 22.13 7.21
C PRO A 824 -7.97 22.40 6.81
N GLU A 825 -7.31 23.31 7.52
CA GLU A 825 -5.89 23.60 7.37
C GLU A 825 -5.02 22.46 7.90
N ALA A 826 -5.24 21.99 9.13
CA ALA A 826 -4.49 20.88 9.72
C ALA A 826 -4.59 19.61 8.84
N LEU A 827 -5.77 19.31 8.31
CA LEU A 827 -5.98 18.15 7.43
C LEU A 827 -5.26 18.28 6.08
N ARG A 828 -5.27 19.47 5.48
CA ARG A 828 -4.58 19.73 4.22
C ARG A 828 -3.07 19.60 4.40
N GLU A 829 -2.56 20.24 5.44
CA GLU A 829 -1.14 20.31 5.73
C GLU A 829 -0.59 18.97 6.25
N GLY A 830 -1.33 18.27 7.10
CA GLY A 830 -0.98 16.92 7.56
C GLY A 830 -0.95 15.92 6.41
N PHE A 831 -1.91 15.97 5.49
CA PHE A 831 -1.89 15.10 4.31
C PHE A 831 -0.71 15.40 3.37
N LYS A 832 -0.40 16.68 3.15
CA LYS A 832 0.78 17.11 2.39
C LYS A 832 2.07 16.54 3.01
N TYR A 833 2.21 16.68 4.32
CA TYR A 833 3.38 16.22 5.06
C TYR A 833 3.48 14.68 5.09
N PHE A 834 2.36 13.98 5.21
CA PHE A 834 2.29 12.52 5.11
C PHE A 834 2.81 12.01 3.78
N LEU A 835 2.31 12.57 2.67
CA LEU A 835 2.74 12.17 1.33
C LEU A 835 4.24 12.44 1.11
N PHE A 836 4.74 13.58 1.59
CA PHE A 836 6.15 13.91 1.50
C PHE A 836 7.04 12.91 2.28
N ASN A 837 6.66 12.52 3.50
CA ASN A 837 7.40 11.52 4.26
C ASN A 837 7.45 10.17 3.54
N ILE A 838 6.36 9.74 2.90
CA ILE A 838 6.35 8.48 2.14
C ILE A 838 7.30 8.55 0.93
N VAL A 839 7.41 9.70 0.27
CA VAL A 839 8.40 9.90 -0.81
C VAL A 839 9.82 9.76 -0.26
N GLY A 840 10.15 10.47 0.83
CA GLY A 840 11.47 10.37 1.46
C GLY A 840 11.79 8.96 1.98
N GLY A 841 10.80 8.30 2.59
CA GLY A 841 10.87 6.91 3.04
C GLY A 841 11.11 5.95 1.89
N SER A 842 10.45 6.13 0.75
CA SER A 842 10.65 5.29 -0.45
C SER A 842 12.07 5.41 -1.03
N VAL A 843 12.63 6.62 -1.03
CA VAL A 843 14.02 6.84 -1.47
C VAL A 843 15.02 6.19 -0.51
N LEU A 844 14.82 6.41 0.80
CA LEU A 844 15.61 5.75 1.85
C LEU A 844 15.54 4.23 1.72
N PHE A 845 14.34 3.72 1.45
CA PHE A 845 14.06 2.31 1.36
C PHE A 845 14.84 1.62 0.24
N LEU A 846 14.84 2.22 -0.96
CA LEU A 846 15.62 1.70 -2.08
C LEU A 846 17.11 1.68 -1.75
N GLY A 847 17.62 2.70 -1.07
CA GLY A 847 19.01 2.76 -0.59
C GLY A 847 19.34 1.64 0.40
N VAL A 848 18.47 1.39 1.38
CA VAL A 848 18.60 0.31 2.37
C VAL A 848 18.63 -1.07 1.70
N VAL A 849 17.71 -1.32 0.75
CA VAL A 849 17.64 -2.60 0.03
C VAL A 849 18.88 -2.80 -0.86
N LEU A 850 19.30 -1.78 -1.61
CA LEU A 850 20.51 -1.84 -2.43
C LEU A 850 21.76 -2.12 -1.61
N LEU A 851 21.88 -1.48 -0.43
CA LEU A 851 23.01 -1.70 0.46
C LEU A 851 22.99 -3.13 1.03
N GLY A 852 21.84 -3.57 1.52
CA GLY A 852 21.69 -4.91 2.10
C GLY A 852 21.99 -6.03 1.12
N VAL A 853 21.52 -5.91 -0.13
CA VAL A 853 21.84 -6.87 -1.20
C VAL A 853 23.36 -6.91 -1.47
N ARG A 854 24.00 -5.74 -1.60
CA ARG A 854 25.44 -5.65 -1.89
C ARG A 854 26.33 -6.16 -0.76
N ALA A 855 25.85 -6.05 0.48
CA ALA A 855 26.55 -6.54 1.67
C ALA A 855 26.18 -7.99 2.05
N GLY A 856 25.19 -8.60 1.40
CA GLY A 856 24.73 -9.97 1.70
C GLY A 856 23.80 -10.09 2.92
N GLY A 857 23.31 -8.97 3.47
CA GLY A 857 22.38 -8.97 4.60
C GLY A 857 22.08 -7.59 5.17
N PHE A 858 21.15 -7.53 6.13
CA PHE A 858 20.71 -6.27 6.75
C PHE A 858 21.27 -6.05 8.16
N ASP A 859 21.97 -7.03 8.73
CA ASP A 859 22.54 -6.93 10.07
C ASP A 859 23.61 -5.83 10.13
N LEU A 860 23.52 -4.93 11.12
CA LEU A 860 24.47 -3.83 11.24
C LEU A 860 25.89 -4.30 11.53
N ALA A 861 26.08 -5.42 12.24
CA ALA A 861 27.40 -6.00 12.49
C ALA A 861 28.03 -6.51 11.19
N LEU A 862 27.27 -7.26 10.39
CA LEU A 862 27.70 -7.73 9.08
C LEU A 862 28.05 -6.56 8.14
N LEU A 863 27.23 -5.51 8.15
CA LEU A 863 27.45 -4.32 7.33
C LEU A 863 28.74 -3.58 7.71
N ARG A 864 29.04 -3.43 9.00
CA ARG A 864 30.30 -2.81 9.48
C ARG A 864 31.55 -3.58 9.03
N GLU A 865 31.45 -4.90 8.95
CA GLU A 865 32.55 -5.75 8.47
C GLU A 865 32.71 -5.67 6.95
N THR A 866 31.59 -5.72 6.22
CA THR A 866 31.59 -5.90 4.76
C THR A 866 31.76 -4.59 3.99
N MET A 867 31.14 -3.50 4.45
CA MET A 867 31.09 -2.24 3.70
C MET A 867 32.47 -1.60 3.46
N PRO A 868 33.42 -1.57 4.42
CA PRO A 868 34.75 -1.03 4.16
C PRO A 868 35.54 -1.75 3.05
N ALA A 869 35.19 -3.01 2.77
CA ALA A 869 35.80 -3.82 1.72
C ALA A 869 35.14 -3.64 0.34
N LEU A 870 33.94 -3.06 0.26
CA LEU A 870 33.21 -2.89 -1.00
C LEU A 870 33.83 -1.78 -1.88
N PRO A 871 33.86 -1.95 -3.22
CA PRO A 871 34.29 -0.90 -4.14
C PRO A 871 33.46 0.39 -3.98
N PRO A 872 34.08 1.59 -4.00
CA PRO A 872 33.36 2.86 -3.85
C PRO A 872 32.22 3.06 -4.87
N ALA A 873 32.38 2.56 -6.10
CA ALA A 873 31.33 2.63 -7.14
C ALA A 873 30.06 1.86 -6.74
N LEU A 874 30.20 0.75 -6.02
CA LEU A 874 29.09 -0.04 -5.48
C LEU A 874 28.52 0.55 -4.18
N LEU A 875 29.17 1.54 -3.56
CA LEU A 875 28.63 2.22 -2.38
C LEU A 875 27.94 3.54 -2.74
N ALA A 876 28.36 4.21 -3.82
CA ALA A 876 27.90 5.55 -4.16
C ALA A 876 26.37 5.69 -4.26
N ALA A 877 25.71 4.82 -5.04
CA ALA A 877 24.26 4.88 -5.23
C ALA A 877 23.44 4.62 -3.95
N PRO A 878 23.62 3.51 -3.20
CA PRO A 878 22.88 3.26 -1.97
C PRO A 878 23.14 4.33 -0.91
N VAL A 879 24.40 4.76 -0.74
CA VAL A 879 24.76 5.86 0.19
C VAL A 879 24.07 7.15 -0.21
N ALA A 880 24.07 7.53 -1.50
CA ALA A 880 23.42 8.74 -1.97
C ALA A 880 21.90 8.69 -1.75
N LEU A 881 21.24 7.55 -2.01
CA LEU A 881 19.81 7.37 -1.76
C LEU A 881 19.47 7.46 -0.26
N MET A 882 20.25 6.80 0.60
CA MET A 882 20.07 6.87 2.05
C MET A 882 20.27 8.30 2.58
N LEU A 883 21.37 8.96 2.17
CA LEU A 883 21.62 10.36 2.53
C LEU A 883 20.49 11.27 2.04
N THR A 884 19.99 11.08 0.83
CA THR A 884 18.84 11.84 0.32
C THR A 884 17.62 11.66 1.23
N GLY A 885 17.30 10.43 1.63
CA GLY A 885 16.21 10.16 2.57
C GLY A 885 16.40 10.84 3.94
N PHE A 886 17.60 10.78 4.51
CA PHE A 886 17.92 11.42 5.80
C PHE A 886 17.87 12.96 5.72
N VAL A 887 18.33 13.53 4.61
CA VAL A 887 18.35 14.96 4.34
C VAL A 887 16.94 15.50 4.10
N LEU A 888 16.10 14.78 3.35
CA LEU A 888 14.67 15.09 3.19
C LEU A 888 13.94 15.08 4.53
N LYS A 889 14.28 14.13 5.42
CA LYS A 889 13.71 14.11 6.77
C LYS A 889 14.15 15.28 7.63
N SER A 890 15.35 15.79 7.38
CA SER A 890 15.93 16.96 8.07
C SER A 890 15.49 18.29 7.45
N ALA A 891 14.56 18.28 6.49
CA ALA A 891 14.01 19.44 5.81
C ALA A 891 15.05 20.35 5.13
N GLN A 892 16.08 19.76 4.52
CA GLN A 892 17.15 20.52 3.87
C GLN A 892 16.81 20.87 2.41
N LEU A 893 17.43 21.92 1.88
CA LEU A 893 17.30 22.31 0.48
C LEU A 893 17.84 21.22 -0.48
N PRO A 894 17.40 21.15 -1.75
CA PRO A 894 16.64 22.16 -2.51
C PRO A 894 15.10 22.07 -2.40
N VAL A 895 14.56 21.04 -1.73
CA VAL A 895 13.10 20.92 -1.60
C VAL A 895 12.57 22.02 -0.67
N ARG A 896 11.41 22.60 -0.99
CA ARG A 896 10.86 23.72 -0.22
C ARG A 896 10.58 23.32 1.23
N ILE A 897 11.10 24.09 2.18
CA ILE A 897 11.01 23.81 3.62
C ILE A 897 9.57 23.65 4.12
N ASP A 898 8.61 24.39 3.57
CA ASP A 898 7.19 24.34 3.96
C ASP A 898 6.47 23.04 3.53
N TYR A 899 7.07 22.25 2.64
CA TYR A 899 6.61 20.90 2.31
C TYR A 899 7.25 19.84 3.22
N GLN A 900 8.49 20.07 3.65
CA GLN A 900 9.29 19.11 4.39
C GLN A 900 9.16 19.22 5.91
N MET A 901 8.71 20.37 6.41
CA MET A 901 8.53 20.62 7.84
C MET A 901 7.11 20.36 8.30
N HIS A 902 6.97 20.05 9.59
CA HIS A 902 5.66 19.96 10.22
C HIS A 902 4.94 21.31 10.10
N PRO A 903 3.60 21.28 9.91
CA PRO A 903 2.87 22.51 9.72
C PRO A 903 2.62 23.23 11.05
N ALA A 904 2.50 24.56 10.98
CA ALA A 904 2.14 25.38 12.14
C ALA A 904 0.79 24.98 12.76
N ALA A 905 -0.07 24.32 11.99
CA ALA A 905 -1.36 23.79 12.44
C ALA A 905 -1.26 22.62 13.44
N ALA A 906 -0.10 21.94 13.56
CA ALA A 906 0.07 20.85 14.51
C ALA A 906 0.03 21.34 15.97
N PRO A 907 -0.46 20.55 16.96
CA PRO A 907 -0.43 20.94 18.37
C PRO A 907 0.99 21.29 18.83
N THR A 908 1.15 22.37 19.60
CA THR A 908 2.49 22.90 19.89
C THR A 908 3.44 21.93 20.60
N PRO A 909 3.01 21.09 21.57
CA PRO A 909 3.90 20.08 22.15
C PRO A 909 4.35 19.02 21.12
N VAL A 910 3.51 18.71 20.13
CA VAL A 910 3.89 17.85 19.00
C VAL A 910 4.93 18.57 18.13
N SER A 911 4.70 19.83 17.78
CA SER A 911 5.68 20.65 17.05
C SER A 911 7.03 20.76 17.78
N GLY A 912 7.01 20.90 19.11
CA GLY A 912 8.19 20.90 19.97
C GLY A 912 8.95 19.59 19.83
N TYR A 913 8.28 18.47 20.09
CA TYR A 913 8.87 17.14 20.00
C TYR A 913 9.33 16.75 18.58
N ILE A 914 8.61 17.17 17.54
CA ILE A 914 9.07 16.95 16.15
C ILE A 914 10.38 17.70 15.94
N SER A 915 10.41 18.98 16.29
CA SER A 915 11.59 19.83 16.14
C SER A 915 12.77 19.37 16.99
N SER A 916 12.53 18.86 18.20
CA SER A 916 13.57 18.50 19.15
C SER A 916 14.05 17.07 19.00
N VAL A 917 13.19 16.12 18.64
CA VAL A 917 13.52 14.68 18.57
C VAL A 917 13.31 14.10 17.18
N LEU A 918 12.12 14.24 16.59
CA LEU A 918 11.79 13.49 15.38
C LEU A 918 12.70 13.83 14.19
N LEU A 919 12.99 15.12 13.98
CA LEU A 919 13.89 15.53 12.90
C LEU A 919 15.36 15.14 13.14
N LYS A 920 15.71 14.65 14.35
CA LYS A 920 17.06 14.15 14.68
C LYS A 920 17.25 12.73 14.18
N SER A 921 16.19 12.05 13.72
CA SER A 921 16.31 10.77 13.05
C SER A 921 17.16 10.86 11.77
N GLY A 922 17.10 11.99 11.05
CA GLY A 922 17.95 12.24 9.88
C GLY A 922 19.45 12.25 10.23
N PRO A 923 19.91 13.18 11.10
CA PRO A 923 21.28 13.17 11.62
C PRO A 923 21.71 11.85 12.26
N PHE A 924 20.82 11.18 13.01
CA PHE A 924 21.07 9.83 13.54
C PHE A 924 21.31 8.81 12.43
N GLY A 925 20.53 8.86 11.35
CA GLY A 925 20.72 8.02 10.17
C GLY A 925 22.07 8.29 9.49
N VAL A 926 22.49 9.56 9.39
CA VAL A 926 23.81 9.94 8.88
C VAL A 926 24.93 9.37 9.77
N LEU A 927 24.82 9.52 11.09
CA LEU A 927 25.75 8.93 12.06
C LEU A 927 25.82 7.40 11.97
N THR A 928 24.66 6.76 11.81
CA THR A 928 24.57 5.30 11.61
C THR A 928 25.29 4.89 10.34
N LEU A 929 25.07 5.61 9.24
CA LEU A 929 25.76 5.36 7.97
C LEU A 929 27.27 5.56 8.06
N LEU A 930 27.73 6.59 8.77
CA LEU A 930 29.15 6.81 9.06
C LEU A 930 29.75 5.65 9.86
N SER A 931 29.01 5.12 10.84
CA SER A 931 29.43 3.93 11.61
C SER A 931 29.62 2.70 10.73
N LEU A 932 28.72 2.51 9.75
CA LEU A 932 28.75 1.35 8.86
C LEU A 932 29.90 1.41 7.86
N LEU A 933 30.33 2.62 7.47
CA LEU A 933 31.44 2.81 6.55
C LEU A 933 32.82 2.63 7.21
N GLY A 934 32.91 2.38 8.52
CA GLY A 934 34.20 2.24 9.21
C GLY A 934 34.87 3.58 9.53
N GLY A 935 34.07 4.63 9.75
CA GLY A 935 34.55 5.93 10.27
C GLY A 935 35.42 6.74 9.30
N GLY A 936 36.41 7.44 9.86
CA GLY A 936 37.22 8.45 9.17
C GLY A 936 38.07 7.92 8.01
N ALA A 937 38.48 6.65 8.05
CA ALA A 937 39.34 6.04 7.02
C ALA A 937 38.63 5.89 5.66
N VAL A 938 37.35 5.50 5.65
CA VAL A 938 36.57 5.42 4.41
C VAL A 938 36.03 6.78 4.01
N MET A 939 35.72 7.68 4.95
CA MET A 939 35.45 9.08 4.63
C MET A 939 36.64 9.78 3.96
N ALA A 940 37.87 9.53 4.42
CA ALA A 940 39.08 10.03 3.76
C ALA A 940 39.27 9.42 2.36
N ARG A 941 38.98 8.12 2.18
CA ARG A 941 39.03 7.44 0.86
C ARG A 941 37.95 7.95 -0.10
N LEU A 942 36.77 8.28 0.40
CA LEU A 942 35.70 8.89 -0.38
C LEU A 942 36.07 10.35 -0.69
N ALA A 943 36.54 11.13 0.29
CA ALA A 943 36.93 12.54 0.15
C ALA A 943 38.16 12.79 -0.74
N ALA A 944 39.01 11.80 -1.01
CA ALA A 944 40.24 11.91 -1.82
C ALA A 944 40.02 12.13 -3.34
N GLY A 945 38.98 12.84 -3.75
CA GLY A 945 38.84 13.37 -5.12
C GLY A 945 38.26 12.43 -6.18
N GLY A 946 37.76 11.25 -5.79
CA GLY A 946 37.01 10.35 -6.69
C GLY A 946 35.50 10.62 -6.71
N PRO A 947 34.73 9.95 -7.59
CA PRO A 947 33.26 10.00 -7.61
C PRO A 947 32.59 9.65 -6.26
N GLY A 948 33.31 8.98 -5.36
CA GLY A 948 32.82 8.57 -4.05
C GLY A 948 32.74 9.67 -2.98
N GLY A 949 33.48 10.78 -3.11
CA GLY A 949 33.48 11.89 -2.14
C GLY A 949 32.37 12.91 -2.35
N LEU A 950 31.74 12.84 -3.53
CA LEU A 950 30.65 13.71 -3.94
C LEU A 950 29.49 13.76 -2.93
N PRO A 951 29.01 12.65 -2.31
CA PRO A 951 27.83 12.70 -1.45
C PRO A 951 28.01 13.55 -0.19
N PHE A 952 29.16 13.47 0.49
CA PHE A 952 29.43 14.23 1.71
C PHE A 952 29.82 15.68 1.43
N GLY A 953 30.54 15.94 0.33
CA GLY A 953 30.77 17.32 -0.15
C GLY A 953 29.47 18.04 -0.51
N ILE A 954 28.55 17.33 -1.18
CA ILE A 954 27.19 17.83 -1.46
C ILE A 954 26.44 18.08 -0.15
N LEU A 955 26.53 17.17 0.82
CA LEU A 955 25.89 17.35 2.13
C LEU A 955 26.38 18.61 2.85
N THR A 956 27.70 18.85 2.87
CA THR A 956 28.31 20.07 3.44
C THR A 956 27.77 21.33 2.75
N GLY A 957 27.69 21.33 1.41
CA GLY A 957 27.14 22.43 0.64
C GLY A 957 25.65 22.67 0.91
N VAL A 958 24.85 21.60 0.91
CA VAL A 958 23.41 21.64 1.22
C VAL A 958 23.17 22.18 2.63
N ALA A 959 23.96 21.74 3.61
CA ALA A 959 23.87 22.20 4.99
C ALA A 959 24.19 23.71 5.10
N ALA A 960 25.29 24.16 4.49
CA ALA A 960 25.68 25.58 4.50
C ALA A 960 24.63 26.50 3.84
N VAL A 961 24.10 26.12 2.68
CA VAL A 961 23.05 26.88 1.99
C VAL A 961 21.75 26.87 2.81
N THR A 962 21.40 25.74 3.42
CA THR A 962 20.21 25.62 4.26
C THR A 962 20.32 26.51 5.51
N ILE A 963 21.49 26.57 6.16
CA ILE A 963 21.73 27.47 7.31
C ILE A 963 21.40 28.92 6.94
N LEU A 964 21.93 29.41 5.82
CA LEU A 964 21.72 30.79 5.37
C LEU A 964 20.27 31.06 5.00
N TYR A 965 19.68 30.21 4.14
CA TYR A 965 18.32 30.39 3.66
C TYR A 965 17.29 30.30 4.79
N ALA A 966 17.38 29.27 5.63
CA ALA A 966 16.43 29.07 6.71
C ALA A 966 16.60 30.13 7.81
N GLY A 967 17.83 30.58 8.09
CA GLY A 967 18.10 31.69 9.00
C GLY A 967 17.47 33.00 8.51
N ALA A 968 17.70 33.35 7.25
CA ALA A 968 17.11 34.52 6.62
C ALA A 968 15.57 34.47 6.61
N GLN A 969 14.99 33.30 6.30
CA GLN A 969 13.54 33.10 6.37
C GLN A 969 13.01 33.31 7.79
N ALA A 970 13.64 32.73 8.82
CA ALA A 970 13.20 32.89 10.21
C ALA A 970 13.14 34.36 10.65
N MET A 971 14.05 35.20 10.14
CA MET A 971 14.06 36.64 10.43
C MET A 971 12.84 37.38 9.84
N ILE A 972 12.33 36.97 8.68
CA ILE A 972 11.24 37.68 7.99
C ILE A 972 9.84 37.13 8.26
N GLN A 973 9.72 35.95 8.89
CA GLN A 973 8.43 35.34 9.23
C GLN A 973 7.66 36.13 10.29
N ARG A 974 6.32 36.13 10.23
CA ARG A 974 5.44 36.79 11.21
C ARG A 974 4.75 35.83 12.18
N GLY A 975 4.48 34.61 11.74
CA GLY A 975 3.80 33.60 12.57
C GLY A 975 4.70 33.07 13.69
N ILE A 976 4.13 32.93 14.89
CA ILE A 976 4.83 32.49 16.12
C ILE A 976 5.59 31.17 15.88
N LYS A 977 4.90 30.14 15.38
CA LYS A 977 5.52 28.84 15.10
C LYS A 977 6.41 28.85 13.87
N LEU A 978 6.09 29.65 12.84
CA LEU A 978 6.85 29.70 11.59
C LEU A 978 8.28 30.19 11.81
N VAL A 979 8.46 31.24 12.64
CA VAL A 979 9.79 31.71 13.06
C VAL A 979 10.61 30.55 13.66
N LEU A 980 9.99 29.77 14.56
CA LEU A 980 10.65 28.65 15.23
C LEU A 980 10.93 27.46 14.30
N ILE A 981 10.04 27.18 13.35
CA ILE A 981 10.18 26.14 12.32
C ILE A 981 11.40 26.42 11.44
N TYR A 982 11.48 27.61 10.82
CA TYR A 982 12.63 27.96 9.99
C TYR A 982 13.93 28.02 10.78
N ALA A 983 13.89 28.56 12.00
CA ALA A 983 15.07 28.57 12.85
C ALA A 983 15.50 27.15 13.26
N THR A 984 14.59 26.18 13.33
CA THR A 984 14.91 24.75 13.56
C THR A 984 15.65 24.16 12.36
N VAL A 985 15.18 24.42 11.14
CA VAL A 985 15.85 23.95 9.92
C VAL A 985 17.25 24.54 9.79
N CYS A 986 17.40 25.84 10.12
CA CYS A 986 18.71 26.49 10.20
C CYS A 986 19.66 25.72 11.13
N GLN A 987 19.23 25.37 12.35
CA GLN A 987 20.07 24.62 13.29
C GLN A 987 20.30 23.16 12.89
N LEU A 988 19.34 22.49 12.25
CA LEU A 988 19.57 21.15 11.66
C LEU A 988 20.70 21.20 10.61
N GLY A 989 20.79 22.31 9.86
CA GLY A 989 21.92 22.57 8.98
C GLY A 989 23.26 22.64 9.70
N TYR A 990 23.35 23.20 10.92
CA TYR A 990 24.59 23.14 11.72
C TYR A 990 24.95 21.72 12.13
N ILE A 991 23.96 20.94 12.56
CA ILE A 991 24.18 19.54 12.95
C ILE A 991 24.75 18.78 11.75
N LEU A 992 24.08 18.85 10.60
CA LEU A 992 24.52 18.15 9.38
C LEU A 992 25.88 18.67 8.87
N LEU A 993 26.13 19.98 8.98
CA LEU A 993 27.43 20.56 8.66
C LEU A 993 28.54 19.97 9.54
N GLY A 994 28.33 19.91 10.87
CA GLY A 994 29.31 19.30 11.78
C GLY A 994 29.56 17.82 11.45
N LEU A 995 28.48 17.06 11.23
CA LEU A 995 28.56 15.63 10.90
C LEU A 995 29.21 15.36 9.53
N SER A 996 29.09 16.27 8.56
CA SER A 996 29.61 16.07 7.20
C SER A 996 31.11 16.38 7.07
N LEU A 997 31.72 17.04 8.07
CA LEU A 997 33.16 17.34 8.09
C LEU A 997 34.02 16.09 8.30
N GLY A 998 33.50 15.06 8.98
CA GLY A 998 34.22 13.81 9.25
C GLY A 998 35.43 13.91 10.18
N SER A 999 35.77 15.11 10.69
CA SER A 999 36.77 15.30 11.74
C SER A 999 36.17 15.05 13.13
N ALA A 1000 36.99 14.61 14.08
CA ALA A 1000 36.58 14.40 15.47
C ALA A 1000 35.91 15.66 16.05
N ILE A 1001 36.55 16.83 15.92
CA ILE A 1001 36.01 18.09 16.44
C ILE A 1001 34.68 18.47 15.75
N GLY A 1002 34.56 18.24 14.43
CA GLY A 1002 33.33 18.52 13.68
C GLY A 1002 32.17 17.63 14.08
N VAL A 1003 32.41 16.31 14.19
CA VAL A 1003 31.40 15.32 14.62
C VAL A 1003 30.99 15.56 16.07
N ALA A 1004 31.95 15.77 16.99
CA ALA A 1004 31.67 16.14 18.37
C ALA A 1004 30.84 17.42 18.47
N GLY A 1005 31.20 18.46 17.70
CA GLY A 1005 30.44 19.71 17.62
C GLY A 1005 29.02 19.51 17.10
N GLY A 1006 28.85 18.72 16.03
CA GLY A 1006 27.55 18.38 15.45
C GLY A 1006 26.65 17.59 16.42
N MET A 1007 27.20 16.58 17.10
CA MET A 1007 26.49 15.79 18.11
C MET A 1007 26.16 16.59 19.37
N MET A 1008 27.08 17.42 19.83
CA MET A 1008 26.82 18.32 20.96
C MET A 1008 25.73 19.33 20.60
N HIS A 1009 25.77 19.89 19.38
CA HIS A 1009 24.74 20.80 18.89
C HIS A 1009 23.40 20.07 18.74
N LEU A 1010 23.42 18.80 18.34
CA LEU A 1010 22.22 17.96 18.25
C LEU A 1010 21.49 17.95 19.59
N VAL A 1011 22.16 17.55 20.68
CA VAL A 1011 21.55 17.46 22.02
C VAL A 1011 21.15 18.83 22.57
N ASN A 1012 22.06 19.83 22.47
CA ASN A 1012 21.75 21.20 22.88
C ASN A 1012 20.51 21.73 22.16
N HIS A 1013 20.41 21.49 20.86
CA HIS A 1013 19.23 21.86 20.10
C HIS A 1013 17.98 21.13 20.57
N MET A 1014 18.05 19.84 20.93
CA MET A 1014 16.88 19.12 21.46
C MET A 1014 16.31 19.89 22.65
N LEU A 1015 17.15 20.26 23.62
CA LEU A 1015 16.72 20.96 24.83
C LEU A 1015 16.21 22.38 24.52
N LEU A 1016 17.00 23.15 23.77
CA LEU A 1016 16.77 24.58 23.56
C LEU A 1016 15.57 24.85 22.64
N LYS A 1017 15.41 24.09 21.53
CA LYS A 1017 14.25 24.28 20.66
C LYS A 1017 12.96 23.77 21.28
N ASP A 1018 13.02 22.68 22.03
CA ASP A 1018 11.84 22.21 22.74
C ASP A 1018 11.37 23.29 23.73
N GLY A 1019 12.30 23.88 24.50
CA GLY A 1019 12.01 25.00 25.40
C GLY A 1019 11.36 26.19 24.69
N LEU A 1020 11.83 26.55 23.49
CA LEU A 1020 11.25 27.63 22.68
C LEU A 1020 9.85 27.30 22.15
N PHE A 1021 9.61 26.07 21.66
CA PHE A 1021 8.29 25.65 21.21
C PHE A 1021 7.30 25.53 22.38
N LEU A 1022 7.72 25.01 23.53
CA LEU A 1022 6.87 24.93 24.73
C LEU A 1022 6.54 26.31 25.30
N ALA A 1023 7.49 27.25 25.28
CA ALA A 1023 7.22 28.66 25.59
C ALA A 1023 6.21 29.27 24.62
N ALA A 1024 6.34 29.03 23.31
CA ALA A 1024 5.32 29.44 22.34
C ALA A 1024 3.97 28.74 22.61
N GLY A 1025 3.98 27.49 23.10
CA GLY A 1025 2.81 26.76 23.54
C GLY A 1025 2.11 27.41 24.73
N CYS A 1026 2.87 27.94 25.69
CA CYS A 1026 2.35 28.76 26.79
C CYS A 1026 1.65 30.02 26.27
N ILE A 1027 2.28 30.75 25.35
CA ILE A 1027 1.69 31.97 24.72
C ILE A 1027 0.39 31.62 23.98
N LEU A 1028 0.42 30.57 23.13
CA LEU A 1028 -0.73 30.14 22.34
C LEU A 1028 -1.90 29.66 23.21
N ALA A 1029 -1.61 28.97 24.31
CA ALA A 1029 -2.63 28.46 25.23
C ALA A 1029 -3.30 29.57 26.06
N GLN A 1030 -2.60 30.69 26.31
CA GLN A 1030 -3.13 31.80 27.12
C GLN A 1030 -3.75 32.92 26.27
N VAL A 1031 -3.17 33.23 25.09
CA VAL A 1031 -3.54 34.41 24.29
C VAL A 1031 -4.39 34.07 23.06
N HIS A 1032 -4.33 32.82 22.58
CA HIS A 1032 -5.09 32.32 21.41
C HIS A 1032 -4.86 33.15 20.12
N VAL A 1033 -3.61 33.51 19.83
CA VAL A 1033 -3.20 34.19 18.60
C VAL A 1033 -2.05 33.45 17.92
N VAL A 1034 -1.98 33.51 16.59
CA VAL A 1034 -0.97 32.78 15.79
C VAL A 1034 0.15 33.67 15.25
N ASP A 1035 -0.09 34.98 15.16
CA ASP A 1035 0.84 35.97 14.63
C ASP A 1035 1.50 36.80 15.74
N LEU A 1036 2.76 37.17 15.51
CA LEU A 1036 3.52 38.01 16.45
C LEU A 1036 2.97 39.43 16.54
N ASP A 1037 2.43 39.97 15.44
CA ASP A 1037 1.88 41.34 15.40
C ASP A 1037 0.64 41.53 16.29
N ASP A 1038 0.03 40.45 16.78
CA ASP A 1038 -1.09 40.49 17.71
C ASP A 1038 -0.65 40.49 19.19
N LEU A 1039 0.66 40.36 19.45
CA LEU A 1039 1.24 40.34 20.78
C LEU A 1039 1.77 41.73 21.19
N GLY A 1040 2.17 41.83 22.46
CA GLY A 1040 2.76 43.01 23.06
C GLY A 1040 2.69 42.97 24.59
N GLY A 1041 3.78 43.29 25.27
CA GLY A 1041 3.81 43.50 26.72
C GLY A 1041 3.61 42.25 27.59
N LEU A 1042 3.63 41.03 27.03
CA LEU A 1042 3.35 39.81 27.79
C LEU A 1042 4.36 39.53 28.93
N GLY A 1043 5.58 40.06 28.85
CA GLY A 1043 6.66 39.76 29.80
C GLY A 1043 6.32 40.13 31.25
N ARG A 1044 5.45 41.14 31.45
CA ARG A 1044 4.99 41.52 32.79
C ARG A 1044 4.03 40.51 33.41
N ARG A 1045 3.27 39.79 32.58
CA ARG A 1045 2.20 38.87 32.98
C ARG A 1045 2.63 37.41 32.96
N MET A 1046 3.60 37.08 32.11
CA MET A 1046 4.20 35.76 31.96
C MET A 1046 5.73 35.81 32.17
N PRO A 1047 6.23 36.25 33.34
CA PRO A 1047 7.66 36.49 33.56
C PRO A 1047 8.50 35.21 33.49
N TRP A 1048 7.94 34.06 33.90
CA TRP A 1048 8.65 32.78 33.86
C TRP A 1048 8.73 32.25 32.43
N THR A 1049 7.63 32.34 31.68
CA THR A 1049 7.62 31.99 30.25
C THR A 1049 8.61 32.87 29.47
N MET A 1050 8.63 34.19 29.72
CA MET A 1050 9.58 35.12 29.11
C MET A 1050 11.03 34.74 29.46
N GLY A 1051 11.33 34.51 30.74
CA GLY A 1051 12.68 34.18 31.19
C GLY A 1051 13.22 32.90 30.57
N MET A 1052 12.41 31.84 30.55
CA MET A 1052 12.78 30.55 29.94
C MET A 1052 12.88 30.63 28.41
N PHE A 1053 12.03 31.42 27.75
CA PHE A 1053 12.14 31.70 26.31
C PHE A 1053 13.44 32.43 25.98
N LEU A 1054 13.74 33.53 26.69
CA LEU A 1054 14.95 34.32 26.47
C LEU A 1054 16.21 33.51 26.72
N PHE A 1055 16.25 32.73 27.81
CA PHE A 1055 17.38 31.83 28.08
C PHE A 1055 17.59 30.87 26.90
N SER A 1056 16.53 30.16 26.50
CA SER A 1056 16.62 29.16 25.42
C SER A 1056 16.99 29.79 24.08
N GLY A 1057 16.47 30.99 23.82
CA GLY A 1057 16.70 31.78 22.61
C GLY A 1057 18.12 32.31 22.51
N LEU A 1058 18.66 32.90 23.58
CA LEU A 1058 20.03 33.39 23.61
C LEU A 1058 21.03 32.24 23.59
N ALA A 1059 20.72 31.12 24.26
CA ALA A 1059 21.53 29.93 24.23
C ALA A 1059 21.62 29.35 22.81
N ILE A 1060 20.50 29.20 22.08
CA ILE A 1060 20.53 28.67 20.71
C ILE A 1060 21.18 29.63 19.72
N ALA A 1061 21.09 30.95 19.96
CA ALA A 1061 21.83 31.95 19.21
C ALA A 1061 23.36 31.85 19.39
N GLY A 1062 23.81 31.14 20.44
CA GLY A 1062 25.22 30.91 20.72
C GLY A 1062 25.85 32.07 21.48
N LEU A 1063 25.25 32.54 22.58
CA LEU A 1063 25.86 33.55 23.44
C LEU A 1063 26.75 32.90 24.51
N PRO A 1064 28.02 33.29 24.67
CA PRO A 1064 28.83 32.93 25.84
C PRO A 1064 28.17 33.39 27.16
N PRO A 1065 28.12 32.57 28.23
CA PRO A 1065 28.71 31.23 28.41
C PRO A 1065 27.70 30.07 28.22
N LEU A 1066 26.59 30.30 27.50
CA LEU A 1066 25.49 29.35 27.39
C LEU A 1066 25.88 28.11 26.57
N ASN A 1067 25.24 26.97 26.83
CA ASN A 1067 25.56 25.68 26.23
C ASN A 1067 25.59 25.67 24.68
N GLY A 1068 24.70 26.41 24.03
CA GLY A 1068 24.66 26.47 22.56
C GLY A 1068 25.90 27.11 21.91
N PHE A 1069 26.63 27.98 22.62
CA PHE A 1069 27.89 28.55 22.12
C PHE A 1069 28.96 27.46 21.93
N ALA A 1070 29.17 26.61 22.95
CA ALA A 1070 30.19 25.58 22.93
C ALA A 1070 30.07 24.65 21.71
N SER A 1071 28.84 24.21 21.41
CA SER A 1071 28.61 23.35 20.24
C SER A 1071 28.88 24.03 18.89
N LYS A 1072 28.52 25.31 18.74
CA LYS A 1072 28.78 26.07 17.50
C LYS A 1072 30.26 26.40 17.32
N TRP A 1073 30.94 26.70 18.42
CA TRP A 1073 32.38 26.92 18.43
C TRP A 1073 33.13 25.72 17.84
N LEU A 1074 32.81 24.49 18.30
CA LEU A 1074 33.41 23.27 17.77
C LEU A 1074 33.13 23.07 16.27
N ILE A 1075 31.91 23.39 15.80
CA ILE A 1075 31.59 23.32 14.36
C ILE A 1075 32.43 24.34 13.57
N PHE A 1076 32.61 25.56 14.07
CA PHE A 1076 33.44 26.57 13.41
C PHE A 1076 34.91 26.14 13.33
N VAL A 1077 35.48 25.65 14.44
CA VAL A 1077 36.85 25.12 14.49
C VAL A 1077 36.98 23.97 13.51
N GLY A 1078 36.05 23.01 13.52
CA GLY A 1078 36.07 21.88 12.60
C GLY A 1078 36.00 22.29 11.12
N CYS A 1079 35.19 23.30 10.76
CA CYS A 1079 35.17 23.82 9.40
C CYS A 1079 36.51 24.44 9.00
N LEU A 1080 37.12 25.25 9.89
CA LEU A 1080 38.36 25.95 9.61
C LEU A 1080 39.56 24.99 9.51
N GLU A 1081 39.64 23.99 10.40
CA GLU A 1081 40.65 22.93 10.35
C GLU A 1081 40.55 22.09 9.07
N ALA A 1082 39.33 21.83 8.59
CA ALA A 1082 39.08 21.14 7.32
C ALA A 1082 39.27 22.03 6.07
N GLY A 1083 39.68 23.29 6.22
CA GLY A 1083 39.87 24.23 5.11
C GLY A 1083 38.57 24.74 4.47
N HIS A 1084 37.41 24.53 5.11
CA HIS A 1084 36.09 24.89 4.60
C HIS A 1084 35.64 26.30 5.06
N LEU A 1085 36.27 27.34 4.50
CA LEU A 1085 35.97 28.73 4.87
C LEU A 1085 34.52 29.16 4.55
N LEU A 1086 33.99 28.81 3.38
CA LEU A 1086 32.64 29.24 2.98
C LEU A 1086 31.54 28.64 3.88
N PRO A 1087 31.55 27.32 4.20
CA PRO A 1087 30.64 26.77 5.21
C PRO A 1087 30.80 27.40 6.60
N ALA A 1088 32.02 27.72 7.03
CA ALA A 1088 32.26 28.42 8.29
C ALA A 1088 31.60 29.80 8.32
N LEU A 1089 31.75 30.58 7.25
CA LEU A 1089 31.09 31.90 7.12
C LEU A 1089 29.57 31.77 7.08
N ALA A 1090 29.04 30.79 6.33
CA ALA A 1090 27.61 30.51 6.30
C ALA A 1090 27.06 30.20 7.70
N ALA A 1091 27.78 29.38 8.46
CA ALA A 1091 27.48 29.05 9.84
C ALA A 1091 27.63 30.25 10.79
N LEU A 1092 28.52 31.22 10.52
CA LEU A 1092 28.58 32.44 11.32
C LEU A 1092 27.34 33.33 11.09
N PHE A 1093 27.01 33.60 9.81
CA PHE A 1093 25.84 34.41 9.42
C PHE A 1093 24.51 33.78 9.86
N GLY A 1094 24.39 32.45 9.80
CA GLY A 1094 23.21 31.75 10.33
C GLY A 1094 22.98 32.03 11.82
N SER A 1095 24.05 32.24 12.60
CA SER A 1095 23.95 32.47 14.04
C SER A 1095 23.48 33.88 14.31
N LEU A 1096 23.95 34.84 13.50
CA LEU A 1096 23.47 36.22 13.50
C LEU A 1096 21.97 36.29 13.15
N PHE A 1097 21.53 35.57 12.11
CA PHE A 1097 20.11 35.50 11.76
C PHE A 1097 19.27 34.89 12.88
N THR A 1098 19.78 33.84 13.52
CA THR A 1098 19.11 33.21 14.66
C THR A 1098 18.96 34.20 15.82
N LEU A 1099 20.02 34.94 16.16
CA LEU A 1099 20.00 35.96 17.20
C LEU A 1099 18.97 37.05 16.88
N ALA A 1100 19.01 37.61 15.67
CA ALA A 1100 18.09 38.66 15.27
C ALA A 1100 16.62 38.20 15.28
N ALA A 1101 16.34 36.97 14.80
CA ALA A 1101 14.99 36.41 14.81
C ALA A 1101 14.46 36.20 16.24
N ILE A 1102 15.29 35.71 17.16
CA ILE A 1102 14.93 35.51 18.57
C ILE A 1102 14.72 36.84 19.29
N LEU A 1103 15.62 37.81 19.11
CA LEU A 1103 15.49 39.13 19.73
C LEU A 1103 14.25 39.87 19.23
N ARG A 1104 13.98 39.80 17.92
CA ARG A 1104 12.76 40.34 17.32
C ARG A 1104 11.52 39.69 17.91
N PHE A 1105 11.47 38.35 17.98
CA PHE A 1105 10.36 37.64 18.63
C PHE A 1105 10.19 38.11 20.07
N ALA A 1106 11.27 38.14 20.85
CA ALA A 1106 11.21 38.47 22.27
C ALA A 1106 10.73 39.91 22.49
N HIS A 1107 11.20 40.86 21.67
CA HIS A 1107 10.79 42.24 21.73
C HIS A 1107 9.29 42.41 21.43
N VAL A 1108 8.84 41.86 20.31
CA VAL A 1108 7.44 42.01 19.87
C VAL A 1108 6.47 41.28 20.82
N ALA A 1109 6.84 40.09 21.31
CA ALA A 1109 5.96 39.30 22.16
C ALA A 1109 5.91 39.78 23.61
N PHE A 1110 7.07 40.07 24.21
CA PHE A 1110 7.17 40.27 25.67
C PHE A 1110 7.39 41.72 26.11
N MET A 1111 7.97 42.57 25.24
CA MET A 1111 8.29 43.96 25.57
C MET A 1111 7.21 44.92 25.06
N GLY A 1112 7.35 46.21 25.40
CA GLY A 1112 6.46 47.26 24.92
C GLY A 1112 5.12 47.37 25.68
N PRO A 1113 4.17 48.16 25.12
CA PRO A 1113 2.81 48.30 25.64
C PRO A 1113 2.05 46.97 25.61
N ASP A 1114 1.06 46.82 26.49
CA ASP A 1114 0.17 45.66 26.50
C ASP A 1114 -0.61 45.59 25.18
N GLY A 1115 -0.56 44.45 24.49
CA GLY A 1115 -1.35 44.21 23.29
C GLY A 1115 -2.85 44.09 23.59
N PRO A 1116 -3.72 44.09 22.55
CA PRO A 1116 -5.17 44.11 22.71
C PRO A 1116 -5.74 42.96 23.55
N ARG A 1117 -5.03 41.82 23.58
CA ARG A 1117 -5.42 40.59 24.28
C ARG A 1117 -4.59 40.30 25.54
N ALA A 1118 -3.70 41.21 25.94
CA ALA A 1118 -2.81 40.98 27.08
C ALA A 1118 -3.50 41.16 28.45
N ALA A 1119 -4.62 41.89 28.51
CA ALA A 1119 -5.23 42.33 29.77
C ALA A 1119 -5.64 41.20 30.75
N ASP A 1120 -6.09 40.06 30.23
CA ASP A 1120 -6.58 38.92 31.02
C ASP A 1120 -5.60 37.74 31.09
N VAL A 1121 -4.39 37.92 30.54
CA VAL A 1121 -3.38 36.86 30.45
C VAL A 1121 -2.80 36.58 31.83
N ARG A 1122 -2.70 35.29 32.15
CA ARG A 1122 -2.01 34.76 33.33
C ARG A 1122 -0.86 33.86 32.91
N GLU A 1123 0.05 33.61 33.85
CA GLU A 1123 1.14 32.68 33.64
C GLU A 1123 0.62 31.25 33.37
N ALA A 1124 1.39 30.47 32.62
CA ALA A 1124 1.04 29.10 32.28
C ALA A 1124 0.95 28.18 33.52
N PRO A 1125 0.14 27.11 33.46
CA PRO A 1125 0.07 26.10 34.52
C PRO A 1125 1.43 25.49 34.89
N LEU A 1126 1.56 25.05 36.15
CA LEU A 1126 2.81 24.49 36.68
C LEU A 1126 3.34 23.29 35.89
N CYS A 1127 2.49 22.44 35.31
CA CYS A 1127 2.94 21.32 34.48
C CYS A 1127 3.64 21.78 33.20
N MET A 1128 3.21 22.91 32.61
CA MET A 1128 3.85 23.48 31.42
C MET A 1128 5.17 24.17 31.80
N LEU A 1129 5.16 24.98 32.86
CA LEU A 1129 6.37 25.65 33.36
C LEU A 1129 7.41 24.65 33.88
N GLY A 1130 6.97 23.58 34.55
CA GLY A 1130 7.84 22.54 35.09
C GLY A 1130 8.56 21.78 33.98
N ALA A 1131 7.86 21.44 32.90
CA ALA A 1131 8.47 20.85 31.70
C ALA A 1131 9.55 21.76 31.10
N MET A 1132 9.26 23.06 30.93
CA MET A 1132 10.23 24.04 30.45
C MET A 1132 11.42 24.22 31.42
N GLY A 1133 11.15 24.21 32.73
CA GLY A 1133 12.15 24.34 33.78
C GLY A 1133 13.16 23.18 33.77
N ILE A 1134 12.71 21.96 33.49
CA ILE A 1134 13.59 20.79 33.33
C ILE A 1134 14.57 21.01 32.16
N LEU A 1135 14.07 21.49 31.02
CA LEU A 1135 14.91 21.74 29.82
C LEU A 1135 15.93 22.86 30.05
N VAL A 1136 15.50 23.96 30.67
CA VAL A 1136 16.37 25.09 31.00
C VAL A 1136 17.41 24.68 32.05
N GLY A 1137 17.01 23.95 33.09
CA GLY A 1137 17.91 23.43 34.11
C GLY A 1137 18.99 22.52 33.53
N ALA A 1138 18.61 21.57 32.66
CA ALA A 1138 19.56 20.71 31.95
C ALA A 1138 20.52 21.52 31.06
N SER A 1139 20.01 22.55 30.37
CA SER A 1139 20.83 23.42 29.52
C SER A 1139 21.82 24.28 30.31
N ILE A 1140 21.43 24.79 31.49
CA ILE A 1140 22.33 25.51 32.41
C ILE A 1140 23.45 24.57 32.87
N LEU A 1141 23.09 23.35 33.28
CA LEU A 1141 24.04 22.36 33.76
C LEU A 1141 25.06 21.97 32.67
N ILE A 1142 24.61 21.76 31.44
CA ILE A 1142 25.50 21.49 30.29
C ILE A 1142 26.35 22.72 29.94
N GLY A 1143 25.82 23.93 30.08
CA GLY A 1143 26.57 25.17 29.84
C GLY A 1143 27.73 25.34 30.82
N LEU A 1144 27.50 25.02 32.09
CA LEU A 1144 28.51 25.00 33.15
C LEU A 1144 29.52 23.87 32.97
N MET A 1145 29.03 22.68 32.58
CA MET A 1145 29.83 21.46 32.46
C MET A 1145 29.62 20.79 31.08
N PRO A 1146 30.27 21.28 30.01
CA PRO A 1146 30.16 20.69 28.66
C PRO A 1146 30.54 19.21 28.60
N GLY A 1147 31.38 18.74 29.53
CA GLY A 1147 31.77 17.34 29.65
C GLY A 1147 30.62 16.36 29.83
N ILE A 1148 29.45 16.79 30.32
CA ILE A 1148 28.23 15.96 30.39
C ILE A 1148 27.86 15.39 29.03
N LEU A 1149 28.07 16.17 27.96
CA LEU A 1149 27.85 15.71 26.60
C LEU A 1149 29.14 15.23 25.95
N LEU A 1150 30.25 15.95 26.12
CA LEU A 1150 31.49 15.65 25.42
C LEU A 1150 32.12 14.32 25.83
N VAL A 1151 32.04 13.91 27.11
CA VAL A 1151 32.60 12.62 27.55
C VAL A 1151 31.83 11.45 26.92
N PRO A 1152 30.48 11.38 26.99
CA PRO A 1152 29.73 10.39 26.22
C PRO A 1152 29.96 10.44 24.72
N ILE A 1153 30.05 11.64 24.13
CA ILE A 1153 30.30 11.82 22.69
C ILE A 1153 31.66 11.24 22.31
N ALA A 1154 32.71 11.45 23.10
CA ALA A 1154 34.02 10.85 22.85
C ALA A 1154 33.98 9.31 22.83
N HIS A 1155 33.18 8.69 23.72
CA HIS A 1155 32.95 7.23 23.67
C HIS A 1155 32.16 6.80 22.43
N VAL A 1156 31.20 7.62 22.00
CA VAL A 1156 30.47 7.37 20.75
C VAL A 1156 31.43 7.47 19.57
N GLU A 1157 32.28 8.49 19.48
CA GLU A 1157 33.28 8.63 18.41
C GLU A 1157 34.22 7.43 18.33
N ALA A 1158 34.71 6.95 19.48
CA ALA A 1158 35.49 5.73 19.54
C ALA A 1158 34.70 4.52 18.98
N SER A 1159 33.41 4.37 19.34
CA SER A 1159 32.54 3.32 18.80
C SER A 1159 32.24 3.47 17.30
N LEU A 1160 32.40 4.68 16.75
CA LEU A 1160 32.26 4.98 15.32
C LEU A 1160 33.56 4.77 14.54
N GLY A 1161 34.67 4.40 15.20
CA GLY A 1161 35.99 4.30 14.58
C GLY A 1161 36.61 5.65 14.23
N LEU A 1162 36.20 6.71 14.92
CA LEU A 1162 36.81 8.04 14.84
C LEU A 1162 37.81 8.22 15.99
N GLU A 1163 38.78 9.11 15.79
CA GLU A 1163 39.62 9.58 16.90
C GLU A 1163 38.71 10.32 17.89
N ALA A 1164 38.67 9.86 19.13
CA ALA A 1164 37.81 10.46 20.15
C ALA A 1164 38.36 11.81 20.57
N VAL A 1165 37.49 12.83 20.64
CA VAL A 1165 37.91 14.14 21.17
C VAL A 1165 38.40 14.02 22.62
N ALA A 1166 39.46 14.75 22.95
CA ALA A 1166 39.96 14.85 24.31
C ALA A 1166 38.97 15.62 25.20
N ALA A 1167 38.07 14.89 25.85
CA ALA A 1167 37.02 15.45 26.70
C ALA A 1167 37.23 15.08 28.18
N THR A 1168 37.00 16.04 29.06
CA THR A 1168 36.91 15.83 30.51
C THR A 1168 35.64 16.48 31.04
N TRP A 1169 35.22 16.11 32.25
CA TRP A 1169 33.99 16.63 32.84
C TRP A 1169 34.00 18.17 32.97
N THR A 1170 35.08 18.73 33.53
CA THR A 1170 35.20 20.17 33.85
C THR A 1170 36.28 20.91 33.06
N GLY A 1171 36.99 20.23 32.14
CA GLY A 1171 38.09 20.83 31.39
C GLY A 1171 37.64 21.77 30.27
N PRO A 1172 38.61 22.35 29.55
CA PRO A 1172 38.32 23.23 28.41
C PRO A 1172 37.65 22.47 27.26
N LEU A 1173 37.02 23.22 26.35
CA LEU A 1173 36.53 22.65 25.09
C LEU A 1173 37.68 22.04 24.26
N PRO A 1174 37.44 20.92 23.55
CA PRO A 1174 38.47 20.29 22.72
C PRO A 1174 38.87 21.16 21.52
N GLY A 1175 40.13 21.04 21.11
CA GLY A 1175 40.70 21.75 19.96
C GLY A 1175 41.65 22.92 20.32
N PRO A 1176 42.31 23.53 19.32
CA PRO A 1176 43.25 24.64 19.53
C PRO A 1176 42.55 25.86 20.15
N GLY A 1177 43.07 26.37 21.26
CA GLY A 1177 42.48 27.53 21.96
C GLY A 1177 41.24 27.22 22.80
N GLY A 1178 41.05 25.95 23.19
CA GLY A 1178 40.02 25.52 24.12
C GLY A 1178 40.00 26.31 25.43
N TRP A 1179 38.83 26.76 25.84
CA TRP A 1179 38.60 27.63 27.00
C TRP A 1179 37.58 26.98 27.95
N SER A 1180 37.67 27.26 29.25
CA SER A 1180 36.80 26.64 30.28
C SER A 1180 35.48 27.39 30.41
N ASN A 1181 34.40 26.79 29.90
CA ASN A 1181 33.05 27.32 30.01
C ASN A 1181 32.61 27.56 31.47
N GLY A 1182 32.93 26.64 32.38
CA GLY A 1182 32.58 26.75 33.80
C GLY A 1182 33.25 27.95 34.45
N LEU A 1183 34.56 28.11 34.25
CA LEU A 1183 35.31 29.27 34.74
C LEU A 1183 34.69 30.58 34.24
N ILE A 1184 34.33 30.64 32.96
CA ILE A 1184 33.85 31.87 32.35
C ILE A 1184 32.43 32.19 32.77
N THR A 1185 31.61 31.16 33.02
CA THR A 1185 30.32 31.36 33.66
C THR A 1185 30.47 31.98 35.04
N VAL A 1186 31.40 31.49 35.86
CA VAL A 1186 31.68 32.06 37.19
C VAL A 1186 32.18 33.50 37.08
N LEU A 1187 33.13 33.77 36.19
CA LEU A 1187 33.68 35.12 35.96
C LEU A 1187 32.62 36.11 35.48
N LEU A 1188 31.64 35.68 34.68
CA LEU A 1188 30.52 36.52 34.24
C LEU A 1188 29.41 36.65 35.29
N ALA A 1189 29.20 35.63 36.13
CA ALA A 1189 28.16 35.65 37.16
C ALA A 1189 28.47 36.67 38.27
N LEU A 1190 29.73 36.80 38.69
CA LEU A 1190 30.16 37.74 39.74
C LEU A 1190 29.75 39.21 39.46
N PRO A 1191 30.10 39.82 38.31
CA PRO A 1191 29.70 41.19 38.00
C PRO A 1191 28.18 41.33 37.80
N VAL A 1192 27.50 40.31 37.25
CA VAL A 1192 26.03 40.33 37.09
C VAL A 1192 25.33 40.32 38.45
N LEU A 1193 25.77 39.48 39.38
CA LEU A 1193 25.24 39.44 40.75
C LEU A 1193 25.53 40.74 41.49
N GLY A 1194 26.72 41.31 41.32
CA GLY A 1194 27.09 42.63 41.85
C GLY A 1194 26.20 43.75 41.31
N ALA A 1195 25.99 43.79 39.99
CA ALA A 1195 25.11 44.75 39.34
C ALA A 1195 23.64 44.58 39.76
N TRP A 1196 23.17 43.34 39.91
CA TRP A 1196 21.82 43.04 40.39
C TRP A 1196 21.63 43.48 41.85
N GLY A 1197 22.60 43.21 42.72
CA GLY A 1197 22.62 43.67 44.10
C GLY A 1197 22.58 45.20 44.19
N TYR A 1198 23.42 45.88 43.40
CA TYR A 1198 23.44 47.34 43.29
C TYR A 1198 22.09 47.90 42.81
N ALA A 1199 21.53 47.34 41.73
CA ALA A 1199 20.24 47.74 41.19
C ALA A 1199 19.07 47.52 42.17
N ARG A 1200 19.13 46.46 42.98
CA ARG A 1200 18.13 46.17 44.02
C ARG A 1200 18.24 47.15 45.19
N ALA A 1201 19.46 47.49 45.60
CA ALA A 1201 19.72 48.48 46.65
C ALA A 1201 19.27 49.90 46.26
N GLY A 1202 19.33 50.25 44.97
CA GLY A 1202 18.93 51.56 44.44
C GLY A 1202 17.47 51.73 44.03
N ARG A 1203 16.55 50.81 44.36
CA ARG A 1203 15.15 50.85 43.88
C ARG A 1203 14.36 52.04 44.45
N ARG A 1204 14.19 53.10 43.64
CA ARG A 1204 13.07 54.06 43.75
C ARG A 1204 11.81 53.48 43.07
N PRO A 1205 10.58 53.89 43.47
CA PRO A 1205 9.37 53.46 42.77
C PRO A 1205 9.43 53.86 41.29
N VAL A 1206 9.25 52.87 40.40
CA VAL A 1206 9.28 53.05 38.95
C VAL A 1206 8.10 53.93 38.54
N ARG A 1207 8.37 55.13 38.03
CA ARG A 1207 7.36 56.05 37.51
C ARG A 1207 7.01 55.60 36.09
N ILE A 1208 5.81 55.04 35.89
CA ILE A 1208 5.30 54.73 34.55
C ILE A 1208 4.85 56.05 33.91
N SER A 1209 5.65 56.61 33.00
CA SER A 1209 5.28 57.79 32.22
C SER A 1209 4.50 57.40 30.97
N ARG A 1210 3.63 58.29 30.48
CA ARG A 1210 3.02 58.15 29.15
C ARG A 1210 4.12 58.13 28.08
N LEU A 1211 3.89 57.40 26.99
CA LEU A 1211 4.86 57.28 25.91
C LEU A 1211 5.10 58.66 25.30
N HIS A 1212 6.35 59.10 25.24
CA HIS A 1212 6.70 60.43 24.76
C HIS A 1212 7.37 60.31 23.39
N VAL A 1213 6.67 60.74 22.34
CA VAL A 1213 7.19 60.73 20.96
C VAL A 1213 7.53 62.17 20.63
N CYS A 1214 8.82 62.51 20.72
CA CYS A 1214 9.34 63.84 20.39
C CYS A 1214 8.60 65.03 21.05
N GLY A 1215 8.24 64.92 22.33
CA GLY A 1215 7.56 66.01 23.06
C GLY A 1215 6.03 65.87 23.15
N ASN A 1216 5.42 64.94 22.41
CA ASN A 1216 3.98 64.67 22.48
C ASN A 1216 3.67 63.40 23.30
N THR A 1217 2.53 63.39 23.98
CA THR A 1217 2.00 62.18 24.60
C THR A 1217 1.29 61.34 23.54
N ALA A 1218 1.85 60.17 23.25
CA ALA A 1218 1.25 59.21 22.33
C ALA A 1218 0.33 58.23 23.09
N ASP A 1219 -0.71 57.75 22.43
CA ASP A 1219 -1.56 56.69 22.97
C ASP A 1219 -0.78 55.38 23.07
N ALA A 1220 -1.14 54.53 24.04
CA ALA A 1220 -0.42 53.29 24.31
C ALA A 1220 -0.30 52.35 23.09
N GLY A 1221 -1.21 52.47 22.11
CA GLY A 1221 -1.17 51.72 20.86
C GLY A 1221 -0.12 52.19 19.84
N GLU A 1222 0.20 53.49 19.82
CA GLU A 1222 1.14 54.10 18.87
C GLU A 1222 2.61 53.75 19.18
N GLY A 1223 2.91 53.43 20.43
CA GLY A 1223 4.25 53.00 20.88
C GLY A 1223 4.59 51.54 20.63
N ARG A 1224 3.71 50.77 19.98
CA ARG A 1224 3.89 49.33 19.76
C ARG A 1224 4.67 49.07 18.47
N ILE A 1225 5.84 48.44 18.62
CA ILE A 1225 6.68 48.06 17.47
C ILE A 1225 6.27 46.67 16.99
N GLY A 1226 5.71 46.59 15.77
CA GLY A 1226 5.36 45.33 15.12
C GLY A 1226 6.57 44.60 14.52
N THR A 1227 6.31 43.47 13.88
CA THR A 1227 7.34 42.61 13.27
C THR A 1227 8.14 43.26 12.16
N ASP A 1228 7.60 44.27 11.48
CA ASP A 1228 8.27 45.07 10.46
C ASP A 1228 9.08 46.24 11.04
N GLY A 1229 8.81 46.66 12.28
CA GLY A 1229 9.45 47.83 12.88
C GLY A 1229 10.86 47.56 13.43
N LEU A 1230 11.23 46.29 13.64
CA LEU A 1230 12.58 45.88 14.01
C LEU A 1230 13.29 45.29 12.78
N TYR A 1231 14.45 45.86 12.43
CA TYR A 1231 15.29 45.43 11.32
C TYR A 1231 14.65 45.60 9.92
N ASP A 1232 13.85 46.64 9.70
CA ASP A 1232 13.12 46.87 8.44
C ASP A 1232 14.03 46.84 7.19
N ALA A 1233 15.13 47.59 7.19
CA ALA A 1233 16.04 47.64 6.04
C ALA A 1233 16.63 46.26 5.65
N PRO A 1234 17.27 45.49 6.55
CA PRO A 1234 17.77 44.15 6.21
C PRO A 1234 16.62 43.15 5.94
N ALA A 1235 15.49 43.23 6.64
CA ALA A 1235 14.32 42.36 6.36
C ALA A 1235 13.73 42.63 4.97
N GLY A 1236 13.64 43.90 4.56
CA GLY A 1236 13.22 44.34 3.23
C GLY A 1236 14.15 43.85 2.13
N LEU A 1237 15.46 43.90 2.35
CA LEU A 1237 16.45 43.31 1.44
C LEU A 1237 16.23 41.79 1.29
N LEU A 1238 16.08 41.06 2.40
CA LEU A 1238 15.84 39.62 2.37
C LEU A 1238 14.54 39.25 1.65
N ARG A 1239 13.45 40.02 1.85
CA ARG A 1239 12.17 39.80 1.13
C ARG A 1239 12.33 39.95 -0.38
N ARG A 1240 13.09 40.94 -0.84
CA ARG A 1240 13.40 41.15 -2.27
C ARG A 1240 14.24 40.00 -2.83
N LEU A 1241 15.31 39.61 -2.13
CA LEU A 1241 16.20 38.52 -2.55
C LEU A 1241 15.51 37.16 -2.61
N LEU A 1242 14.60 36.90 -1.68
CA LEU A 1242 13.90 35.61 -1.57
C LEU A 1242 12.62 35.55 -2.41
N GLY A 1243 12.35 36.55 -3.26
CA GLY A 1243 11.21 36.56 -4.17
C GLY A 1243 9.86 36.58 -3.45
N ASN A 1244 9.79 37.21 -2.28
CA ASN A 1244 8.58 37.33 -1.47
C ASN A 1244 8.09 38.80 -1.52
N PRO A 1245 7.66 39.31 -2.69
CA PRO A 1245 7.19 40.69 -2.81
C PRO A 1245 5.95 40.82 -1.94
N ALA A 1246 6.05 41.70 -0.94
CA ALA A 1246 4.99 42.16 -0.03
C ALA A 1246 3.65 41.43 -0.18
N ALA A 1247 3.29 40.60 0.81
CA ALA A 1247 1.87 40.43 1.12
C ALA A 1247 1.32 41.85 1.24
N LYS A 1248 0.50 42.26 0.26
CA LYS A 1248 -0.17 43.57 0.23
C LYS A 1248 -0.62 43.87 1.66
N GLY A 1249 -0.16 44.99 2.19
CA GLY A 1249 -0.59 45.46 3.50
C GLY A 1249 -2.11 45.33 3.59
N ARG A 1250 -2.59 44.89 4.76
CA ARG A 1250 -3.94 45.31 5.16
C ARG A 1250 -3.99 46.82 4.90
N PRO A 1251 -5.05 47.33 4.24
CA PRO A 1251 -5.20 48.77 4.09
C PRO A 1251 -5.09 49.39 5.48
N ASP A 1252 -4.25 50.41 5.60
CA ASP A 1252 -4.17 51.25 6.79
C ASP A 1252 -5.60 51.72 7.08
N HIS A 1253 -6.18 51.24 8.19
CA HIS A 1253 -7.31 51.93 8.80
C HIS A 1253 -6.73 53.10 9.60
N ALA A 1254 -6.50 54.20 8.88
CA ALA A 1254 -6.89 55.53 9.33
C ALA A 1254 -8.22 55.87 8.66
#